data_AF-A0AAJ5Z476-F1
#
_entry.id   AF-A0AAJ5Z476-F1
#
_cell.length_a   1.000
_cell.length_b   1.000
_cell.length_c   1.000
_cell.angle_alpha   90.00
_cell.angle_beta   90.00
_cell.angle_gamma   90.00
#
_symmetry.space_group_name_H-M   'P 1'
#
loop_
_entity.id
_entity.type
_entity.pdbx_description
1 polymer ?
#
loop_
_entity_poly.entity_id
_entity_poly.type
_entity_poly.pdbx_seq_one_letter_code
_entity_poly.pdbx_strand_id
1 'polypeptide(L)'
;MTSWRECLRTPAALAQSGLVPYGPAYAVHTNGEADALPHEHAVFLPERMTWMSTVRGDAPAPWPGPAPAPDMHGPIWYTDAHEDGLRHTDMIRRDAWVSRTYEAALPSALWEAFQAARAQAPAPGQTPTSEVARASASLARILGNALRGETRPVPLDGKVMTQMLGWDTSLEALMLHFGWRVAPMEDAPHRMALHPPPAMSWRIYTELAVWCTHLGHAPPAPPPGWHIEAHASVLMPAHVPTADAQTHLACARLGVATHEDAAVVCDMYRANTACFPHRRQELFLALECLHDLRHVGEPLTTLMAIEQSQGLYAYKDVRASYERLGLAVPVVTQSPASFWDAPPSPPPVQVDQVIAAYDRAVKEALDHGTDEDLRSARQALRTVAQYHAPAPALEERERRNPIQHPDDAHQLLQTNPDVDDALLLVGYQVYAAESQARSELLRVALERVAEARQSAYLLRFLRGEAESGPANDMPRGLHNLGNTCYLNSLLQYLGFIAPIRDAVHRAGTEATSEEHQRALSLAHELDALFRDMATSKDWALTPRKELAYLALVPLAWEQAYACSKDELMSQVTTQQDVCECLGNMTTLLDQACPSDEVQRLFLGTSIQTLDPPPKDSPRTTEQTFTSVPVTLLPDVRSMYDALDTFFNDEQVPWDNEARLQRRITLKQAPPLFQIHIQRVQYDRKAQRIVKHQAALELPDTLYLDRYMDASCAPPERFDALHALHERTLALRRERAALLEQVHQLQGDDLVALERVTRRLNVWQHAAEQYHDTEWHDLLNEHAPSELESVSLTMRAKAQALTTQADALHTDLETLWSEETHLPYRLASPHTVTTFSISAISPKTCG
;
A
#
# COMPACT_ATOMS: atom_id res chain seq x y z
N MET A 1 0.37 39.15 -10.20
CA MET A 1 1.17 38.77 -11.38
C MET A 1 2.61 39.18 -11.11
N THR A 2 3.36 38.31 -10.45
CA THR A 2 4.69 38.57 -9.89
C THR A 2 5.62 37.50 -10.43
N SER A 3 6.14 37.70 -11.63
CA SER A 3 6.87 36.66 -12.37
C SER A 3 8.38 36.68 -12.16
N TRP A 4 8.94 37.48 -11.23
CA TRP A 4 10.39 37.50 -11.01
C TRP A 4 10.79 37.63 -9.53
N ARG A 5 11.50 36.74 -8.80
CA ARG A 5 12.16 35.42 -8.99
C ARG A 5 12.56 34.87 -7.59
N GLU A 6 12.27 33.59 -7.29
CA GLU A 6 12.52 32.91 -6.00
C GLU A 6 13.56 31.75 -6.11
N CYS A 7 14.74 31.99 -6.69
CA CYS A 7 15.85 31.02 -6.74
C CYS A 7 17.22 31.73 -6.80
N LEU A 8 18.23 31.16 -6.14
CA LEU A 8 19.65 31.43 -6.37
C LEU A 8 20.05 30.87 -7.74
N ARG A 9 20.92 31.58 -8.47
CA ARG A 9 21.26 31.24 -9.86
C ARG A 9 22.75 31.38 -10.12
N THR A 10 23.29 30.49 -10.93
CA THR A 10 24.62 30.70 -11.51
C THR A 10 24.58 31.80 -12.58
N PRO A 11 25.70 32.51 -12.81
CA PRO A 11 25.85 33.45 -13.92
C PRO A 11 25.48 32.83 -15.29
N ALA A 12 25.90 31.59 -15.53
CA ALA A 12 25.59 30.85 -16.75
C ALA A 12 24.08 30.51 -16.86
N ALA A 13 23.42 30.18 -15.75
CA ALA A 13 21.97 29.98 -15.73
C ALA A 13 21.21 31.27 -16.04
N LEU A 14 21.70 32.45 -15.60
CA LEU A 14 21.13 33.75 -15.95
C LEU A 14 21.29 34.08 -17.44
N ALA A 15 22.43 33.76 -18.04
CA ALA A 15 22.67 33.92 -19.47
C ALA A 15 21.73 33.04 -20.32
N GLN A 16 21.54 31.77 -19.93
CA GLN A 16 20.62 30.83 -20.59
C GLN A 16 19.13 31.23 -20.45
N SER A 17 18.82 32.05 -19.45
CA SER A 17 17.47 32.49 -19.10
C SER A 17 16.85 33.50 -20.09
N GLY A 18 17.66 34.06 -21.00
CA GLY A 18 17.22 35.05 -21.99
C GLY A 18 17.01 36.48 -21.48
N LEU A 19 17.30 36.75 -20.19
CA LEU A 19 17.27 38.11 -19.60
C LEU A 19 18.53 38.94 -19.82
N VAL A 20 19.61 38.27 -20.20
CA VAL A 20 20.90 38.86 -20.60
C VAL A 20 21.01 38.61 -22.09
N PRO A 21 21.63 39.51 -22.89
CA PRO A 21 21.71 39.28 -24.32
C PRO A 21 22.43 37.95 -24.56
N TYR A 22 22.09 37.25 -25.65
CA TYR A 22 22.72 36.00 -26.06
C TYR A 22 23.01 36.15 -27.55
N GLY A 23 24.26 35.92 -27.97
CA GLY A 23 24.76 36.23 -29.32
C GLY A 23 25.52 37.58 -29.41
N PRO A 24 26.07 37.92 -30.58
CA PRO A 24 26.82 39.16 -30.77
C PRO A 24 25.88 40.38 -30.62
N ALA A 25 26.12 41.19 -29.58
CA ALA A 25 25.44 42.45 -29.35
C ALA A 25 26.30 43.61 -29.87
N TYR A 26 25.66 44.69 -30.30
CA TYR A 26 26.36 45.84 -30.86
C TYR A 26 25.94 47.12 -30.14
N ALA A 27 26.94 47.78 -29.53
CA ALA A 27 26.80 49.13 -29.03
C ALA A 27 27.04 50.11 -30.18
N VAL A 28 26.21 51.14 -30.25
CA VAL A 28 26.30 52.16 -31.29
C VAL A 28 26.52 53.50 -30.62
N HIS A 29 27.63 54.15 -30.97
CA HIS A 29 28.00 55.45 -30.42
C HIS A 29 27.68 56.52 -31.46
N THR A 30 26.88 57.51 -31.06
CA THR A 30 26.37 58.57 -31.94
C THR A 30 26.76 59.95 -31.39
N ASN A 31 26.94 60.93 -32.28
CA ASN A 31 27.30 62.31 -31.91
C ASN A 31 26.07 63.20 -31.62
N GLY A 32 25.10 62.70 -30.84
CA GLY A 32 23.93 63.49 -30.42
C GLY A 32 22.75 63.50 -31.41
N GLU A 33 22.68 62.53 -32.33
CA GLU A 33 21.48 62.32 -33.17
C GLU A 33 20.34 61.75 -32.31
N ALA A 34 19.34 62.58 -31.99
CA ALA A 34 18.40 62.34 -30.89
C ALA A 34 17.44 61.13 -31.07
N ASP A 35 17.26 60.61 -32.28
CA ASP A 35 16.38 59.47 -32.59
C ASP A 35 17.13 58.20 -33.05
N ALA A 36 18.47 58.22 -33.03
CA ALA A 36 19.27 57.11 -33.55
C ALA A 36 19.26 55.85 -32.65
N LEU A 37 19.04 56.01 -31.34
CA LEU A 37 18.97 54.96 -30.34
C LEU A 37 17.67 55.09 -29.53
N PRO A 38 17.04 53.98 -29.11
CA PRO A 38 15.89 54.05 -28.22
C PRO A 38 16.24 54.46 -26.77
N HIS A 39 17.50 54.26 -26.36
CA HIS A 39 18.05 54.68 -25.06
C HIS A 39 19.57 54.87 -25.18
N GLU A 40 20.17 55.72 -24.34
CA GLU A 40 21.62 56.04 -24.35
C GLU A 40 22.55 54.84 -24.11
N HIS A 41 22.00 53.73 -23.60
CA HIS A 41 22.73 52.51 -23.25
C HIS A 41 22.12 51.28 -23.95
N ALA A 42 21.30 51.49 -24.98
CA ALA A 42 20.71 50.39 -25.71
C ALA A 42 21.74 49.73 -26.63
N VAL A 43 21.83 48.40 -26.56
CA VAL A 43 22.55 47.58 -27.53
C VAL A 43 21.54 46.93 -28.47
N PHE A 44 21.90 46.79 -29.74
CA PHE A 44 21.06 46.10 -30.73
C PHE A 44 21.45 44.63 -30.82
N LEU A 45 20.44 43.77 -30.92
CA LEU A 45 20.58 42.32 -31.10
C LEU A 45 20.04 41.95 -32.49
N PRO A 46 20.90 41.82 -33.52
CA PRO A 46 20.48 41.58 -34.90
C PRO A 46 19.57 40.36 -35.02
N GLU A 47 19.99 39.21 -34.49
CA GLU A 47 19.24 37.95 -34.57
C GLU A 47 17.86 38.01 -33.90
N ARG A 48 17.66 38.90 -32.92
CA ARG A 48 16.39 39.07 -32.21
C ARG A 48 15.58 40.25 -32.72
N MET A 49 16.09 41.04 -33.67
CA MET A 49 15.49 42.28 -34.16
C MET A 49 14.93 43.15 -33.02
N THR A 50 15.71 43.29 -31.95
CA THR A 50 15.31 44.03 -30.75
C THR A 50 16.48 44.81 -30.18
N TRP A 51 16.16 45.95 -29.58
CA TRP A 51 17.06 46.71 -28.75
C TRP A 51 16.89 46.34 -27.29
N MET A 52 17.97 46.40 -26.53
CA MET A 52 17.92 46.19 -25.09
C MET A 52 18.84 47.16 -24.37
N SER A 53 18.33 47.83 -23.34
CA SER A 53 19.14 48.66 -22.44
C SER A 53 19.20 48.01 -21.07
N THR A 54 20.40 47.87 -20.51
CA THR A 54 20.61 47.43 -19.13
C THR A 54 21.24 48.58 -18.36
N VAL A 55 20.53 49.11 -17.38
CA VAL A 55 20.99 50.26 -16.59
C VAL A 55 21.19 49.84 -15.14
N ARG A 56 22.28 50.30 -14.54
CA ARG A 56 22.54 50.11 -13.11
C ARG A 56 21.63 51.04 -12.32
N GLY A 57 20.85 50.51 -11.39
CA GLY A 57 20.01 51.31 -10.49
C GLY A 57 20.86 52.14 -9.53
N ASP A 58 20.55 53.42 -9.39
CA ASP A 58 21.31 54.39 -8.58
C ASP A 58 21.20 54.19 -7.06
N ALA A 59 20.36 53.25 -6.59
CA ALA A 59 20.17 52.98 -5.18
C ALA A 59 20.28 51.49 -4.86
N PRO A 60 20.90 51.12 -3.72
CA PRO A 60 20.74 49.79 -3.15
C PRO A 60 19.26 49.61 -2.78
N ALA A 61 18.48 48.98 -3.67
CA ALA A 61 17.04 48.89 -3.49
C ALA A 61 16.71 48.21 -2.14
N PRO A 62 15.84 48.79 -1.29
CA PRO A 62 15.39 48.13 -0.08
C PRO A 62 14.59 46.89 -0.46
N TRP A 63 14.83 45.79 0.26
CA TRP A 63 14.06 44.56 0.12
C TRP A 63 12.85 44.62 1.05
N PRO A 64 11.61 44.36 0.57
CA PRO A 64 11.16 44.23 -0.81
C PRO A 64 10.84 45.59 -1.46
N GLY A 65 11.24 45.78 -2.72
CA GLY A 65 10.92 46.96 -3.53
C GLY A 65 9.66 46.76 -4.39
N PRO A 66 9.04 47.84 -4.90
CA PRO A 66 7.85 47.74 -5.75
C PRO A 66 8.11 46.93 -7.03
N ALA A 67 7.08 46.24 -7.53
CA ALA A 67 7.15 45.46 -8.77
C ALA A 67 7.61 46.35 -9.94
N PRO A 68 8.45 45.83 -10.85
CA PRO A 68 8.91 46.59 -12.01
C PRO A 68 7.72 46.99 -12.91
N ALA A 69 7.85 48.14 -13.56
CA ALA A 69 6.88 48.64 -14.54
C ALA A 69 6.74 47.66 -15.73
N PRO A 70 5.64 47.75 -16.52
CA PRO A 70 5.53 47.03 -17.79
C PRO A 70 6.78 47.27 -18.65
N ASP A 71 7.26 46.24 -19.33
CA ASP A 71 8.46 46.24 -20.20
C ASP A 71 9.81 46.35 -19.47
N MET A 72 9.83 46.28 -18.13
CA MET A 72 11.06 46.18 -17.34
C MET A 72 11.27 44.76 -16.80
N HIS A 73 12.48 44.23 -17.00
CA HIS A 73 12.93 42.94 -16.50
C HIS A 73 14.01 43.16 -15.44
N GLY A 74 13.81 42.64 -14.23
CA GLY A 74 14.73 42.82 -13.10
C GLY A 74 14.05 43.43 -11.86
N PRO A 75 14.77 43.60 -10.74
CA PRO A 75 16.22 43.72 -10.66
C PRO A 75 16.99 42.40 -10.83
N ILE A 76 18.03 42.42 -11.66
CA ILE A 76 19.02 41.34 -11.76
C ILE A 76 20.14 41.66 -10.77
N TRP A 77 20.34 40.75 -9.82
CA TRP A 77 21.40 40.87 -8.81
C TRP A 77 22.59 40.03 -9.26
N TYR A 78 23.77 40.65 -9.36
CA TYR A 78 25.01 40.01 -9.80
C TYR A 78 26.19 40.54 -8.97
N THR A 79 27.28 39.77 -8.90
CA THR A 79 28.54 40.16 -8.24
C THR A 79 29.69 39.99 -9.20
N ASP A 80 30.52 41.02 -9.37
CA ASP A 80 31.67 40.98 -10.28
C ASP A 80 32.63 39.84 -9.94
N ALA A 81 33.02 39.09 -10.98
CA ALA A 81 33.67 37.78 -10.90
C ALA A 81 35.17 37.80 -10.51
N HIS A 82 35.65 38.78 -9.75
CA HIS A 82 37.10 39.03 -9.61
C HIS A 82 37.75 38.63 -8.28
N GLU A 83 37.05 37.98 -7.35
CA GLU A 83 37.67 37.51 -6.10
C GLU A 83 37.63 35.97 -5.99
N ASP A 84 38.79 35.36 -6.18
CA ASP A 84 39.01 33.93 -5.93
C ASP A 84 38.64 33.58 -4.48
N GLY A 85 37.65 32.70 -4.31
CA GLY A 85 37.38 32.04 -3.04
C GLY A 85 36.20 32.55 -2.20
N LEU A 86 35.26 33.33 -2.74
CA LEU A 86 34.06 33.79 -2.01
C LEU A 86 32.74 33.30 -2.62
N ARG A 87 31.76 33.00 -1.75
CA ARG A 87 30.42 32.54 -2.10
C ARG A 87 29.54 33.73 -2.51
N HIS A 88 28.62 33.52 -3.46
CA HIS A 88 27.66 34.52 -3.97
C HIS A 88 26.72 35.12 -2.89
N THR A 89 26.71 34.56 -1.67
CA THR A 89 25.98 35.09 -0.49
C THR A 89 26.80 36.08 0.34
N ASP A 90 28.12 36.11 0.22
CA ASP A 90 28.99 36.95 1.07
C ASP A 90 29.20 38.36 0.50
N MET A 91 28.72 38.63 -0.71
CA MET A 91 28.90 39.92 -1.39
C MET A 91 27.61 40.37 -2.07
N ILE A 92 26.54 40.66 -1.33
CA ILE A 92 25.46 41.47 -1.91
C ILE A 92 25.97 42.92 -2.03
N ARG A 93 26.78 43.22 -3.06
CA ARG A 93 26.78 44.58 -3.62
C ARG A 93 25.43 44.73 -4.30
N ARG A 94 24.63 45.64 -3.74
CA ARG A 94 23.23 45.85 -4.10
C ARG A 94 23.09 46.66 -5.40
N ASP A 95 23.84 46.29 -6.44
CA ASP A 95 23.70 46.91 -7.75
C ASP A 95 22.55 46.19 -8.47
N ALA A 96 21.36 46.77 -8.35
CA ALA A 96 20.16 46.30 -9.02
C ALA A 96 20.21 46.72 -10.49
N TRP A 97 20.36 45.77 -11.42
CA TRP A 97 20.30 46.07 -12.85
C TRP A 97 18.87 45.95 -13.36
N VAL A 98 18.41 46.95 -14.11
CA VAL A 98 17.10 46.96 -14.76
C VAL A 98 17.30 46.87 -16.27
N SER A 99 16.69 45.88 -16.89
CA SER A 99 16.70 45.69 -18.33
C SER A 99 15.37 46.17 -18.94
N ARG A 100 15.44 46.84 -20.08
CA ARG A 100 14.27 47.21 -20.90
C ARG A 100 14.51 46.79 -22.34
N THR A 101 13.49 46.24 -22.98
CA THR A 101 13.49 45.89 -24.41
C THR A 101 12.75 46.94 -25.23
N TYR A 102 13.19 47.17 -26.45
CA TYR A 102 12.52 48.05 -27.41
C TYR A 102 12.47 47.34 -28.77
N GLU A 103 11.35 47.44 -29.46
CA GLU A 103 11.19 46.84 -30.80
C GLU A 103 12.13 47.49 -31.82
N ALA A 104 12.62 46.72 -32.80
CA ALA A 104 13.33 47.28 -33.95
C ALA A 104 12.41 48.20 -34.79
N ALA A 105 12.99 49.29 -35.29
CA ALA A 105 12.34 50.15 -36.27
C ALA A 105 12.27 49.48 -37.67
N LEU A 106 13.20 48.57 -37.96
CA LEU A 106 13.22 47.71 -39.12
C LEU A 106 12.29 46.50 -38.88
N PRO A 107 11.20 46.33 -39.65
CA PRO A 107 10.27 45.23 -39.41
C PRO A 107 10.92 43.87 -39.69
N SER A 108 10.92 42.98 -38.71
CA SER A 108 11.56 41.65 -38.79
C SER A 108 11.08 40.86 -40.02
N ALA A 109 9.77 40.77 -40.24
CA ALA A 109 9.21 40.02 -41.37
C ALA A 109 9.64 40.56 -42.74
N LEU A 110 9.72 41.88 -42.92
CA LEU A 110 10.18 42.48 -44.18
C LEU A 110 11.68 42.30 -44.37
N TRP A 111 12.45 42.40 -43.29
CA TRP A 111 13.89 42.22 -43.31
C TRP A 111 14.29 40.78 -43.60
N GLU A 112 13.63 39.79 -42.99
CA GLU A 112 13.83 38.38 -43.26
C GLU A 112 13.47 38.02 -44.72
N ALA A 113 12.36 38.55 -45.23
CA ALA A 113 11.97 38.36 -46.63
C ALA A 113 13.02 38.92 -47.60
N PHE A 114 13.57 40.10 -47.30
CA PHE A 114 14.66 40.70 -48.08
C PHE A 114 15.93 39.85 -48.05
N GLN A 115 16.37 39.39 -46.87
CA GLN A 115 17.54 38.52 -46.74
C GLN A 115 17.36 37.19 -47.48
N ALA A 116 16.19 36.55 -47.32
CA ALA A 116 15.88 35.28 -47.98
C ALA A 116 15.91 35.41 -49.50
N ALA A 117 15.31 36.47 -50.06
CA ALA A 117 15.28 36.70 -51.50
C ALA A 117 16.70 36.87 -52.09
N ARG A 118 17.64 37.49 -51.36
CA ARG A 118 19.04 37.64 -51.80
C ARG A 118 19.88 36.38 -51.59
N ALA A 119 19.63 35.65 -50.51
CA ALA A 119 20.31 34.38 -50.26
C ALA A 119 19.94 33.29 -51.28
N GLN A 120 18.71 33.30 -51.80
CA GLN A 120 18.22 32.32 -52.77
C GLN A 120 18.80 32.49 -54.19
N ALA A 121 19.23 33.71 -54.55
CA ALA A 121 19.73 34.02 -55.90
C ALA A 121 21.01 34.87 -55.86
N PRO A 122 22.15 34.32 -55.38
CA PRO A 122 23.40 35.07 -55.31
C PRO A 122 24.00 35.36 -56.68
N ALA A 123 24.65 36.52 -56.82
CA ALA A 123 25.34 36.89 -58.06
C ALA A 123 26.54 35.94 -58.34
N PRO A 124 26.96 35.77 -59.60
CA PRO A 124 28.08 34.90 -59.96
C PRO A 124 29.37 35.24 -59.16
N GLY A 125 29.86 34.28 -58.38
CA GLY A 125 31.05 34.45 -57.53
C GLY A 125 30.79 34.93 -56.10
N GLN A 126 29.53 35.04 -55.66
CA GLN A 126 29.14 35.37 -54.28
C GLN A 126 28.53 34.16 -53.56
N THR A 127 28.72 34.05 -52.25
CA THR A 127 27.96 33.12 -51.40
C THR A 127 26.61 33.74 -51.03
N PRO A 128 25.61 32.95 -50.62
CA PRO A 128 24.34 33.48 -50.11
C PRO A 128 24.54 34.55 -49.02
N THR A 129 25.47 34.31 -48.10
CA THR A 129 25.82 35.24 -47.01
C THR A 129 26.54 36.50 -47.51
N SER A 130 27.50 36.37 -48.43
CA SER A 130 28.21 37.53 -48.96
C SER A 130 27.34 38.40 -49.87
N GLU A 131 26.37 37.80 -50.57
CA GLU A 131 25.38 38.54 -51.36
C GLU A 131 24.44 39.37 -50.48
N VAL A 132 23.90 38.76 -49.41
CA VAL A 132 23.06 39.48 -48.44
C VAL A 132 23.84 40.64 -47.82
N ALA A 133 25.11 40.43 -47.48
CA ALA A 133 25.95 41.46 -46.89
C ALA A 133 26.26 42.61 -47.87
N ARG A 134 26.56 42.28 -49.13
CA ARG A 134 26.78 43.24 -50.23
C ARG A 134 25.53 44.08 -50.54
N ALA A 135 24.36 43.44 -50.58
CA ALA A 135 23.07 44.09 -50.77
C ALA A 135 22.73 44.99 -49.57
N SER A 136 22.91 44.50 -48.34
CA SER A 136 22.68 45.27 -47.11
C SER A 136 23.58 46.51 -47.03
N ALA A 137 24.87 46.39 -47.39
CA ALA A 137 25.76 47.54 -47.47
C ALA A 137 25.31 48.54 -48.53
N SER A 138 24.91 48.08 -49.71
CA SER A 138 24.40 48.95 -50.78
C SER A 138 23.13 49.69 -50.36
N LEU A 139 22.25 49.02 -49.60
CA LEU A 139 21.03 49.59 -49.05
C LEU A 139 21.35 50.64 -47.98
N ALA A 140 22.25 50.32 -47.05
CA ALA A 140 22.73 51.25 -46.03
C ALA A 140 23.35 52.50 -46.63
N ARG A 141 24.08 52.37 -47.75
CA ARG A 141 24.63 53.52 -48.49
C ARG A 141 23.53 54.45 -49.00
N ILE A 142 22.46 53.91 -49.58
CA ILE A 142 21.35 54.71 -50.13
C ILE A 142 20.64 55.46 -49.00
N LEU A 143 20.33 54.77 -47.89
CA LEU A 143 19.69 55.39 -46.73
C LEU A 143 20.58 56.45 -46.08
N GLY A 144 21.88 56.14 -45.90
CA GLY A 144 22.83 57.08 -45.32
C GLY A 144 23.04 58.35 -46.17
N ASN A 145 22.92 58.25 -47.50
CA ASN A 145 22.95 59.42 -48.37
C ASN A 145 21.70 60.28 -48.22
N ALA A 146 20.51 59.66 -48.19
CA ALA A 146 19.24 60.36 -47.98
C ALA A 146 19.19 61.06 -46.61
N LEU A 147 19.71 60.44 -45.55
CA LEU A 147 19.84 61.06 -44.21
C LEU A 147 20.70 62.32 -44.20
N ARG A 148 21.71 62.41 -45.09
CA ARG A 148 22.53 63.63 -45.25
C ARG A 148 21.87 64.70 -46.12
N GLY A 149 20.61 64.53 -46.48
CA GLY A 149 19.85 65.48 -47.31
C GLY A 149 20.09 65.35 -48.80
N GLU A 150 20.65 64.23 -49.29
CA GLU A 150 20.72 63.98 -50.74
C GLU A 150 19.31 63.65 -51.27
N THR A 151 18.72 64.57 -52.02
CA THR A 151 17.37 64.44 -52.60
C THR A 151 17.36 63.79 -53.98
N ARG A 152 18.50 63.28 -54.46
CA ARG A 152 18.61 62.74 -55.81
C ARG A 152 17.84 61.41 -55.94
N PRO A 153 16.95 61.27 -56.93
CA PRO A 153 16.22 60.01 -57.13
C PRO A 153 17.16 58.90 -57.61
N VAL A 154 16.95 57.68 -57.11
CA VAL A 154 17.76 56.49 -57.47
C VAL A 154 17.06 55.71 -58.59
N PRO A 155 17.60 55.67 -59.82
CA PRO A 155 16.94 54.98 -60.94
C PRO A 155 16.85 53.47 -60.72
N LEU A 156 15.67 52.89 -60.99
CA LEU A 156 15.44 51.44 -60.83
C LEU A 156 16.24 50.59 -61.83
N ASP A 157 16.54 51.15 -62.99
CA ASP A 157 17.40 50.55 -64.03
C ASP A 157 18.89 50.87 -63.81
N GLY A 158 19.25 51.53 -62.70
CA GLY A 158 20.63 51.85 -62.36
C GLY A 158 21.46 50.60 -62.05
N LYS A 159 22.78 50.69 -62.24
CA LYS A 159 23.73 49.58 -61.97
C LYS A 159 23.63 49.05 -60.53
N VAL A 160 23.41 49.94 -59.55
CA VAL A 160 23.25 49.55 -58.14
C VAL A 160 22.00 48.70 -57.93
N MET A 161 20.86 49.09 -58.52
CA MET A 161 19.58 48.38 -58.38
C MET A 161 19.57 47.07 -59.16
N THR A 162 20.17 47.02 -60.33
CA THR A 162 20.17 45.83 -61.19
C THR A 162 21.25 44.81 -60.83
N GLN A 163 22.43 45.25 -60.37
CA GLN A 163 23.58 44.36 -60.13
C GLN A 163 23.90 44.11 -58.66
N MET A 164 23.40 44.94 -57.72
CA MET A 164 23.74 44.83 -56.29
C MET A 164 22.56 44.64 -55.37
N LEU A 165 21.46 45.36 -55.60
CA LEU A 165 20.29 45.31 -54.73
C LEU A 165 19.17 44.41 -55.25
N GLY A 166 19.04 44.19 -56.56
CA GLY A 166 17.94 43.46 -57.19
C GLY A 166 16.57 44.10 -56.90
N TRP A 167 15.94 44.75 -57.87
CA TRP A 167 14.60 45.29 -57.65
C TRP A 167 13.55 44.17 -57.68
N ASP A 168 12.95 43.84 -56.54
CA ASP A 168 11.92 42.81 -56.38
C ASP A 168 10.87 43.19 -55.31
N THR A 169 9.85 42.34 -55.14
CA THR A 169 8.74 42.59 -54.22
C THR A 169 9.19 42.78 -52.76
N SER A 170 10.29 42.12 -52.34
CA SER A 170 10.82 42.24 -50.98
C SER A 170 11.48 43.60 -50.74
N LEU A 171 12.27 44.08 -51.70
CA LEU A 171 12.92 45.40 -51.62
C LEU A 171 11.91 46.53 -51.81
N GLU A 172 10.92 46.35 -52.68
CA GLU A 172 9.84 47.32 -52.88
C GLU A 172 9.02 47.53 -51.61
N ALA A 173 8.60 46.45 -50.94
CA ALA A 173 7.86 46.52 -49.69
C ALA A 173 8.67 47.22 -48.57
N LEU A 174 9.97 46.95 -48.52
CA LEU A 174 10.89 47.52 -47.54
C LEU A 174 11.15 49.02 -47.83
N MET A 175 11.34 49.42 -49.08
CA MET A 175 11.44 50.84 -49.49
C MET A 175 10.16 51.62 -49.20
N LEU A 176 8.99 51.03 -49.48
CA LEU A 176 7.69 51.64 -49.19
C LEU A 176 7.50 51.86 -47.68
N HIS A 177 7.89 50.88 -46.86
CA HIS A 177 7.86 51.00 -45.40
C HIS A 177 8.77 52.14 -44.90
N PHE A 178 9.91 52.34 -45.54
CA PHE A 178 10.81 53.47 -45.25
C PHE A 178 10.30 54.82 -45.77
N GLY A 179 9.12 54.87 -46.38
CA GLY A 179 8.51 56.09 -46.92
C GLY A 179 9.03 56.52 -48.29
N TRP A 180 9.86 55.70 -48.94
CA TRP A 180 10.33 55.97 -50.31
C TRP A 180 9.20 55.72 -51.30
N ARG A 181 9.18 56.51 -52.38
CA ARG A 181 8.15 56.41 -53.42
C ARG A 181 8.76 56.17 -54.78
N VAL A 182 8.16 55.26 -55.53
CA VAL A 182 8.53 55.02 -56.92
C VAL A 182 7.78 56.02 -57.80
N ALA A 183 8.51 56.93 -58.45
CA ALA A 183 7.95 57.95 -59.33
C ALA A 183 8.84 58.15 -60.58
N PRO A 184 8.28 58.65 -61.69
CA PRO A 184 9.07 58.94 -62.89
C PRO A 184 10.13 60.01 -62.60
N MET A 185 11.26 59.94 -63.30
CA MET A 185 12.32 60.96 -63.20
C MET A 185 11.88 62.27 -63.89
N GLU A 186 12.21 63.42 -63.29
CA GLU A 186 11.89 64.75 -63.85
C GLU A 186 12.52 64.96 -65.24
N ASP A 187 13.76 64.51 -65.44
CA ASP A 187 14.51 64.65 -66.70
C ASP A 187 14.24 63.52 -67.72
N ALA A 188 13.53 62.45 -67.31
CA ALA A 188 13.28 61.27 -68.14
C ALA A 188 12.01 60.53 -67.68
N PRO A 189 10.80 60.99 -68.05
CA PRO A 189 9.54 60.49 -67.49
C PRO A 189 9.20 59.03 -67.83
N HIS A 190 9.94 58.41 -68.76
CA HIS A 190 9.84 56.98 -69.10
C HIS A 190 10.68 56.08 -68.17
N ARG A 191 11.51 56.65 -67.30
CA ARG A 191 12.35 55.92 -66.34
C ARG A 191 11.80 56.13 -64.93
N MET A 192 11.56 55.03 -64.24
CA MET A 192 11.11 55.03 -62.84
C MET A 192 12.30 55.09 -61.90
N ALA A 193 12.18 55.89 -60.84
CA ALA A 193 13.20 56.02 -59.82
C ALA A 193 12.58 56.05 -58.42
N LEU A 194 13.39 55.69 -57.43
CA LEU A 194 13.08 55.79 -56.02
C LEU A 194 13.38 57.21 -55.53
N HIS A 195 12.36 57.89 -55.03
CA HIS A 195 12.47 59.21 -54.44
C HIS A 195 12.56 59.11 -52.92
N PRO A 196 13.55 59.77 -52.28
CA PRO A 196 13.72 59.72 -50.83
C PRO A 196 12.57 60.44 -50.11
N PRO A 197 12.19 60.00 -48.90
CA PRO A 197 11.20 60.67 -48.07
C PRO A 197 11.72 62.05 -47.59
N PRO A 198 10.82 62.99 -47.23
CA PRO A 198 11.20 64.31 -46.71
C PRO A 198 11.91 64.25 -45.35
N ALA A 199 11.72 63.18 -44.58
CA ALA A 199 12.44 62.89 -43.35
C ALA A 199 12.64 61.38 -43.23
N MET A 200 13.83 60.94 -42.82
CA MET A 200 14.18 59.54 -42.62
C MET A 200 14.56 59.32 -41.15
N SER A 201 14.19 58.16 -40.58
CA SER A 201 14.57 57.80 -39.22
C SER A 201 16.02 57.36 -39.14
N TRP A 202 16.78 57.95 -38.22
CA TRP A 202 18.13 57.49 -37.94
C TRP A 202 18.14 56.06 -37.39
N ARG A 203 17.10 55.64 -36.66
CA ARG A 203 16.97 54.30 -36.06
C ARG A 203 16.97 53.16 -37.09
N ILE A 204 16.28 53.34 -38.21
CA ILE A 204 16.24 52.35 -39.31
C ILE A 204 17.63 52.19 -39.93
N TYR A 205 18.33 53.30 -40.17
CA TYR A 205 19.70 53.27 -40.68
C TYR A 205 20.65 52.63 -39.66
N THR A 206 20.50 52.94 -38.37
CA THR A 206 21.31 52.38 -37.29
C THR A 206 21.24 50.85 -37.26
N GLU A 207 20.04 50.29 -37.24
CA GLU A 207 19.83 48.84 -37.21
C GLU A 207 20.41 48.15 -38.44
N LEU A 208 20.27 48.77 -39.61
CA LEU A 208 20.85 48.27 -40.86
C LEU A 208 22.38 48.35 -40.87
N ALA A 209 22.96 49.41 -40.33
CA ALA A 209 24.40 49.58 -40.20
C ALA A 209 25.00 48.53 -39.25
N VAL A 210 24.30 48.21 -38.16
CA VAL A 210 24.68 47.11 -37.26
C VAL A 210 24.60 45.77 -38.00
N TRP A 211 23.57 45.54 -38.81
CA TRP A 211 23.47 44.34 -39.66
C TRP A 211 24.64 44.22 -40.65
N CYS A 212 25.11 45.33 -41.23
CA CYS A 212 26.32 45.30 -42.06
C CYS A 212 27.54 44.79 -41.27
N THR A 213 27.74 45.32 -40.05
CA THR A 213 28.84 44.90 -39.17
C THR A 213 28.70 43.45 -38.72
N HIS A 214 27.48 43.01 -38.41
CA HIS A 214 27.17 41.63 -38.05
C HIS A 214 27.47 40.65 -39.17
N LEU A 215 27.19 41.03 -40.43
CA LEU A 215 27.51 40.26 -41.62
C LEU A 215 28.99 40.38 -42.05
N GLY A 216 29.85 41.04 -41.28
CA GLY A 216 31.28 41.16 -41.53
C GLY A 216 31.71 42.29 -42.48
N HIS A 217 30.84 43.27 -42.72
CA HIS A 217 31.12 44.44 -43.57
C HIS A 217 31.10 45.76 -42.79
N ALA A 218 31.93 46.72 -43.19
CA ALA A 218 31.84 48.08 -42.66
C ALA A 218 30.64 48.82 -43.28
N PRO A 219 29.83 49.56 -42.50
CA PRO A 219 28.74 50.36 -43.05
C PRO A 219 29.32 51.46 -43.97
N PRO A 220 28.86 51.60 -45.22
CA PRO A 220 29.55 52.41 -46.24
C PRO A 220 29.37 53.94 -46.11
N ALA A 221 28.77 54.43 -45.03
CA ALA A 221 28.48 55.86 -44.89
C ALA A 221 28.13 56.30 -43.45
N PRO A 222 28.93 56.04 -42.40
CA PRO A 222 28.65 56.57 -41.07
C PRO A 222 28.85 58.11 -41.02
N PRO A 223 28.10 58.85 -40.18
CA PRO A 223 28.42 60.23 -39.83
C PRO A 223 29.81 60.37 -39.18
N PRO A 224 30.43 61.55 -39.18
CA PRO A 224 31.66 61.79 -38.42
C PRO A 224 31.43 61.52 -36.92
N GLY A 225 32.28 60.70 -36.30
CA GLY A 225 32.22 60.29 -34.89
C GLY A 225 31.25 59.15 -34.56
N TRP A 226 30.62 58.57 -35.58
CA TRP A 226 29.78 57.38 -35.43
C TRP A 226 30.63 56.10 -35.50
N HIS A 227 30.46 55.20 -34.53
CA HIS A 227 31.11 53.88 -34.57
C HIS A 227 30.23 52.80 -33.95
N ILE A 228 30.40 51.57 -34.45
CA ILE A 228 29.69 50.38 -33.99
C ILE A 228 30.74 49.49 -33.31
N GLU A 229 30.55 49.23 -32.02
CA GLU A 229 31.41 48.35 -31.24
C GLU A 229 30.68 47.03 -31.01
N ALA A 230 31.31 45.92 -31.39
CA ALA A 230 30.83 44.60 -31.00
C ALA A 230 31.07 44.44 -29.50
N HIS A 231 30.00 44.40 -28.73
CA HIS A 231 30.08 44.38 -27.27
C HIS A 231 30.05 42.93 -26.78
N ALA A 232 31.18 42.42 -26.29
CA ALA A 232 31.24 41.16 -25.54
C ALA A 232 31.02 41.48 -24.05
N SER A 233 29.81 41.27 -23.54
CA SER A 233 29.55 41.48 -22.11
C SER A 233 30.16 40.37 -21.26
N VAL A 234 30.74 40.69 -20.10
CA VAL A 234 31.25 39.73 -19.10
C VAL A 234 30.11 38.86 -18.52
N LEU A 235 28.85 39.29 -18.68
CA LEU A 235 27.66 38.50 -18.35
C LEU A 235 27.29 37.47 -19.44
N MET A 236 28.11 37.32 -20.49
CA MET A 236 27.82 36.48 -21.66
C MET A 236 28.97 35.51 -21.96
N PRO A 237 28.97 34.30 -21.38
CA PRO A 237 29.93 33.28 -21.78
C PRO A 237 29.66 32.85 -23.23
N ALA A 238 30.70 32.88 -24.06
CA ALA A 238 30.68 32.32 -25.40
C ALA A 238 30.66 30.79 -25.30
N HIS A 239 29.77 30.15 -26.07
CA HIS A 239 29.57 28.69 -26.20
C HIS A 239 28.77 27.99 -25.09
N VAL A 240 27.47 28.28 -25.03
CA VAL A 240 26.50 27.37 -24.41
C VAL A 240 25.73 26.61 -25.49
N PRO A 241 25.70 25.27 -25.50
CA PRO A 241 24.88 24.48 -26.41
C PRO A 241 23.39 24.74 -26.24
N THR A 242 22.63 24.80 -27.33
CA THR A 242 21.16 24.81 -27.32
C THR A 242 20.64 23.45 -26.88
N ALA A 243 20.49 23.24 -25.57
CA ALA A 243 19.82 22.04 -25.03
C ALA A 243 18.33 21.99 -25.42
N ASP A 244 17.70 20.82 -25.21
CA ASP A 244 16.25 20.65 -25.35
C ASP A 244 15.47 21.56 -24.38
N ALA A 245 14.28 22.01 -24.80
CA ALA A 245 13.46 22.98 -24.07
C ALA A 245 13.12 22.49 -22.63
N GLN A 246 12.92 21.19 -22.45
CA GLN A 246 12.65 20.60 -21.13
C GLN A 246 13.89 20.61 -20.23
N THR A 247 15.07 20.35 -20.79
CA THR A 247 16.34 20.42 -20.07
C THR A 247 16.62 21.83 -19.59
N HIS A 248 16.40 22.84 -20.45
CA HIS A 248 16.53 24.23 -20.04
C HIS A 248 15.57 24.57 -18.91
N LEU A 249 14.31 24.14 -19.00
CA LEU A 249 13.28 24.45 -17.99
C LEU A 249 13.64 23.88 -16.61
N ALA A 250 14.08 22.62 -16.58
CA ALA A 250 14.53 21.98 -15.36
C ALA A 250 15.76 22.68 -14.76
N CYS A 251 16.78 22.94 -15.58
CA CYS A 251 18.01 23.64 -15.15
C CYS A 251 17.73 25.02 -14.58
N ALA A 252 16.84 25.79 -15.18
CA ALA A 252 16.54 27.12 -14.68
C ALA A 252 15.68 27.16 -13.42
N ARG A 253 14.81 26.18 -13.22
CA ARG A 253 14.10 26.00 -11.94
C ARG A 253 15.09 25.68 -10.82
N LEU A 254 16.10 24.88 -11.13
CA LEU A 254 17.19 24.54 -10.20
C LEU A 254 18.24 25.65 -10.05
N GLY A 255 18.26 26.65 -10.92
CA GLY A 255 19.22 27.75 -10.89
C GLY A 255 20.62 27.37 -11.40
N VAL A 256 20.72 26.32 -12.22
CA VAL A 256 21.98 25.77 -12.77
C VAL A 256 22.03 25.92 -14.29
N ALA A 257 23.24 25.84 -14.86
CA ALA A 257 23.41 25.83 -16.31
C ALA A 257 23.15 24.44 -16.89
N THR A 258 22.76 24.37 -18.17
CA THR A 258 22.47 23.10 -18.88
C THR A 258 23.63 22.10 -18.94
N HIS A 259 24.88 22.53 -18.73
CA HIS A 259 26.07 21.71 -18.82
C HIS A 259 26.69 21.35 -17.46
N GLU A 260 26.10 21.81 -16.35
CA GLU A 260 26.65 21.58 -15.01
C GLU A 260 26.69 20.08 -14.65
N ASP A 261 27.66 19.71 -13.81
CA ASP A 261 27.77 18.35 -13.30
C ASP A 261 26.77 18.05 -12.17
N ALA A 262 26.68 16.77 -11.81
CA ALA A 262 25.76 16.27 -10.80
C ALA A 262 25.97 16.90 -9.40
N ALA A 263 27.23 17.21 -9.05
CA ALA A 263 27.58 17.76 -7.75
C ALA A 263 27.09 19.21 -7.62
N VAL A 264 27.33 20.03 -8.65
CA VAL A 264 26.86 21.41 -8.74
C VAL A 264 25.32 21.46 -8.74
N VAL A 265 24.66 20.53 -9.45
CA VAL A 265 23.19 20.39 -9.41
C VAL A 265 22.69 20.11 -7.99
N CYS A 266 23.31 19.15 -7.30
CA CYS A 266 22.94 18.82 -5.91
C CYS A 266 23.14 19.98 -4.95
N ASP A 267 24.28 20.68 -5.06
CA ASP A 267 24.60 21.80 -4.18
C ASP A 267 23.66 22.99 -4.41
N MET A 268 23.32 23.26 -5.67
CA MET A 268 22.36 24.31 -5.99
C MET A 268 20.94 23.95 -5.56
N TYR A 269 20.52 22.68 -5.67
CA TYR A 269 19.27 22.21 -5.09
C TYR A 269 19.22 22.45 -3.58
N ARG A 270 20.27 22.05 -2.85
CA ARG A 270 20.37 22.24 -1.39
C ARG A 270 20.33 23.72 -1.01
N ALA A 271 21.06 24.56 -1.75
CA ALA A 271 21.06 26.00 -1.53
C ALA A 271 19.67 26.62 -1.78
N ASN A 272 19.02 26.26 -2.89
CA ASN A 272 17.69 26.76 -3.22
C ASN A 272 16.61 26.27 -2.24
N THR A 273 16.66 25.02 -1.80
CA THR A 273 15.72 24.50 -0.79
C THR A 273 15.93 25.12 0.59
N ALA A 274 17.17 25.45 0.97
CA ALA A 274 17.45 26.18 2.20
C ALA A 274 16.93 27.64 2.16
N CYS A 275 17.08 28.32 1.03
CA CYS A 275 16.62 29.70 0.86
C CYS A 275 15.11 29.81 0.60
N PHE A 276 14.51 28.81 -0.07
CA PHE A 276 13.10 28.79 -0.47
C PHE A 276 12.42 27.46 -0.09
N PRO A 277 12.22 27.18 1.22
CA PRO A 277 11.68 25.90 1.68
C PRO A 277 10.28 25.58 1.12
N HIS A 278 9.47 26.61 0.84
CA HIS A 278 8.12 26.45 0.27
C HIS A 278 8.11 25.90 -1.16
N ARG A 279 9.24 25.98 -1.89
CA ARG A 279 9.38 25.46 -3.27
C ARG A 279 10.07 24.11 -3.33
N ARG A 280 10.36 23.49 -2.20
CA ARG A 280 11.11 22.23 -2.12
C ARG A 280 10.55 21.14 -3.03
N GLN A 281 9.23 20.94 -3.04
CA GLN A 281 8.57 19.95 -3.91
C GLN A 281 8.72 20.29 -5.40
N GLU A 282 8.62 21.56 -5.78
CA GLU A 282 8.78 21.99 -7.17
C GLU A 282 10.22 21.79 -7.66
N LEU A 283 11.19 22.17 -6.83
CA LEU A 283 12.62 21.98 -7.11
C LEU A 283 12.97 20.50 -7.26
N PHE A 284 12.34 19.64 -6.44
CA PHE A 284 12.53 18.20 -6.50
C PHE A 284 12.03 17.61 -7.83
N LEU A 285 10.86 18.04 -8.32
CA LEU A 285 10.34 17.62 -9.63
C LEU A 285 11.22 18.10 -10.80
N ALA A 286 11.83 19.29 -10.69
CA ALA A 286 12.80 19.76 -11.67
C ALA A 286 14.08 18.89 -11.65
N LEU A 287 14.49 18.43 -10.46
CA LEU A 287 15.63 17.54 -10.29
C LEU A 287 15.38 16.15 -10.88
N GLU A 288 14.19 15.58 -10.70
CA GLU A 288 13.74 14.35 -11.37
C GLU A 288 13.75 14.49 -12.89
N CYS A 289 13.14 15.56 -13.43
CA CYS A 289 13.11 15.81 -14.87
C CYS A 289 14.52 15.92 -15.46
N LEU A 290 15.44 16.60 -14.77
CA LEU A 290 16.83 16.70 -15.22
C LEU A 290 17.56 15.34 -15.17
N HIS A 291 17.30 14.53 -14.13
CA HIS A 291 17.86 13.18 -14.02
C HIS A 291 17.41 12.28 -15.16
N ASP A 292 16.11 12.29 -15.49
CA ASP A 292 15.52 11.47 -16.55
C ASP A 292 16.05 11.85 -17.94
N LEU A 293 16.27 13.15 -18.18
CA LEU A 293 16.73 13.66 -19.48
C LEU A 293 18.25 13.50 -19.70
N ARG A 294 19.06 13.64 -18.65
CA ARG A 294 20.54 13.65 -18.76
C ARG A 294 21.22 12.40 -18.19
N HIS A 295 20.49 11.51 -17.52
CA HIS A 295 21.04 10.37 -16.78
C HIS A 295 22.21 10.77 -15.86
N VAL A 296 22.02 11.87 -15.13
CA VAL A 296 23.02 12.43 -14.22
C VAL A 296 23.26 11.42 -13.08
N GLY A 297 24.44 10.80 -13.01
CA GLY A 297 24.77 9.68 -12.11
C GLY A 297 24.79 9.99 -10.60
N GLU A 298 25.38 9.09 -9.80
CA GLU A 298 25.60 9.28 -8.34
C GLU A 298 26.54 10.47 -8.13
N PRO A 299 26.11 11.63 -7.60
CA PRO A 299 25.36 11.82 -6.35
C PRO A 299 23.86 12.20 -6.44
N LEU A 300 23.32 12.43 -7.64
CA LEU A 300 21.96 12.95 -7.81
C LEU A 300 20.89 11.94 -7.37
N THR A 301 21.09 10.68 -7.75
CA THR A 301 20.22 9.54 -7.38
C THR A 301 20.12 9.37 -5.87
N THR A 302 21.25 9.47 -5.16
CA THR A 302 21.29 9.39 -3.69
C THR A 302 20.51 10.53 -3.04
N LEU A 303 20.70 11.76 -3.53
CA LEU A 303 19.93 12.92 -3.05
C LEU A 303 18.43 12.72 -3.26
N MET A 304 18.02 12.23 -4.44
CA MET A 304 16.61 11.97 -4.73
C MET A 304 15.99 10.97 -3.74
N ALA A 305 16.69 9.86 -3.46
CA ALA A 305 16.23 8.86 -2.51
C ALA A 305 16.09 9.41 -1.08
N ILE A 306 17.04 10.25 -0.64
CA ILE A 306 16.97 10.92 0.66
C ILE A 306 15.76 11.85 0.73
N GLU A 307 15.53 12.67 -0.30
CA GLU A 307 14.41 13.61 -0.32
C GLU A 307 13.04 12.90 -0.35
N GLN A 308 12.93 11.78 -1.08
CA GLN A 308 11.72 10.94 -1.07
C GLN A 308 11.47 10.34 0.33
N SER A 309 12.52 9.90 1.03
CA SER A 309 12.39 9.41 2.41
C SER A 309 11.89 10.48 3.39
N GLN A 310 12.07 11.76 3.05
CA GLN A 310 11.59 12.90 3.83
C GLN A 310 10.17 13.37 3.43
N GLY A 311 9.49 12.60 2.59
CA GLY A 311 8.07 12.80 2.26
C GLY A 311 7.80 13.64 1.02
N LEU A 312 8.81 13.92 0.19
CA LEU A 312 8.60 14.45 -1.16
C LEU A 312 8.18 13.33 -2.11
N TYR A 313 7.38 13.67 -3.11
CA TYR A 313 6.94 12.71 -4.13
C TYR A 313 7.55 13.02 -5.50
N ALA A 314 7.85 11.99 -6.27
CA ALA A 314 8.26 12.09 -7.66
C ALA A 314 7.06 11.93 -8.60
N TYR A 315 7.12 12.43 -9.83
CA TYR A 315 6.03 12.30 -10.80
C TYR A 315 5.78 10.83 -11.16
N LYS A 316 6.84 10.02 -11.21
CA LYS A 316 6.72 8.56 -11.34
C LYS A 316 5.94 7.92 -10.19
N ASP A 317 6.09 8.43 -8.96
CA ASP A 317 5.40 7.92 -7.77
C ASP A 317 3.90 8.26 -7.85
N VAL A 318 3.57 9.45 -8.35
CA VAL A 318 2.17 9.84 -8.62
C VAL A 318 1.55 8.88 -9.63
N ARG A 319 2.20 8.65 -10.78
CA ARG A 319 1.70 7.71 -11.80
C ARG A 319 1.48 6.30 -11.22
N ALA A 320 2.48 5.76 -10.53
CA ALA A 320 2.41 4.45 -9.90
C ALA A 320 1.27 4.37 -8.86
N SER A 321 1.00 5.47 -8.14
CA SER A 321 -0.09 5.54 -7.16
C SER A 321 -1.47 5.49 -7.81
N TYR A 322 -1.68 6.16 -8.94
CA TYR A 322 -2.93 6.05 -9.71
C TYR A 322 -3.13 4.65 -10.26
N GLU A 323 -2.09 4.05 -10.83
CA GLU A 323 -2.12 2.68 -11.36
C GLU A 323 -2.43 1.66 -10.25
N ARG A 324 -1.79 1.79 -9.08
CA ARG A 324 -2.02 0.92 -7.91
C ARG A 324 -3.45 1.00 -7.40
N LEU A 325 -4.10 2.16 -7.50
CA LEU A 325 -5.51 2.36 -7.13
C LEU A 325 -6.48 2.01 -8.28
N GLY A 326 -5.98 1.57 -9.44
CA GLY A 326 -6.82 1.26 -10.61
C GLY A 326 -7.52 2.49 -11.19
N LEU A 327 -6.91 3.67 -11.06
CA LEU A 327 -7.43 4.96 -11.54
C LEU A 327 -6.69 5.42 -12.79
N ALA A 328 -7.38 6.16 -13.66
CA ALA A 328 -6.75 6.78 -14.83
C ALA A 328 -5.78 7.89 -14.39
N VAL A 329 -4.55 7.84 -14.89
CA VAL A 329 -3.52 8.86 -14.62
C VAL A 329 -3.95 10.19 -15.24
N PRO A 330 -3.96 11.31 -14.49
CA PRO A 330 -4.34 12.60 -15.04
C PRO A 330 -3.34 13.04 -16.12
N VAL A 331 -3.84 13.38 -17.31
CA VAL A 331 -3.01 13.92 -18.40
C VAL A 331 -2.83 15.42 -18.18
N VAL A 332 -1.62 15.83 -17.81
CA VAL A 332 -1.26 17.25 -17.75
C VAL A 332 -0.94 17.72 -19.18
N THR A 333 -1.85 18.46 -19.80
CA THR A 333 -1.57 19.11 -21.09
C THR A 333 -0.50 20.18 -20.89
N GLN A 334 0.69 19.96 -21.46
CA GLN A 334 1.73 20.99 -21.54
C GLN A 334 1.24 22.09 -22.48
N SER A 335 0.57 23.11 -21.96
CA SER A 335 0.46 24.38 -22.69
C SER A 335 1.88 24.94 -22.91
N PRO A 336 2.10 25.74 -23.97
CA PRO A 336 3.36 26.45 -24.18
C PRO A 336 3.45 27.57 -23.13
N ALA A 337 3.70 27.17 -21.88
CA ALA A 337 3.92 28.07 -20.77
C ALA A 337 5.32 28.67 -20.93
N SER A 338 5.45 29.95 -20.60
CA SER A 338 6.73 30.61 -20.50
C SER A 338 7.63 29.83 -19.54
N PHE A 339 8.93 29.91 -19.77
CA PHE A 339 9.94 29.29 -18.93
C PHE A 339 9.85 29.64 -17.43
N TRP A 340 9.15 30.73 -17.12
CA TRP A 340 9.00 31.30 -15.79
C TRP A 340 7.61 31.10 -15.18
N ASP A 341 6.70 30.44 -15.89
CA ASP A 341 5.37 30.19 -15.38
C ASP A 341 5.41 29.06 -14.35
N ALA A 342 4.55 29.18 -13.34
CA ALA A 342 4.32 28.11 -12.39
C ALA A 342 3.95 26.82 -13.16
N PRO A 343 4.43 25.64 -12.72
CA PRO A 343 3.93 24.40 -13.30
C PRO A 343 2.39 24.39 -13.25
N PRO A 344 1.74 23.86 -14.29
CA PRO A 344 0.29 23.78 -14.30
C PRO A 344 -0.19 23.06 -13.04
N SER A 345 -1.17 23.65 -12.35
CA SER A 345 -1.81 23.00 -11.21
C SER A 345 -2.36 21.63 -11.64
N PRO A 346 -2.33 20.63 -10.74
CA PRO A 346 -2.91 19.33 -11.03
C PRO A 346 -4.40 19.49 -11.41
N PRO A 347 -4.91 18.69 -12.36
CA PRO A 347 -6.32 18.73 -12.74
C PRO A 347 -7.21 18.32 -11.56
N PRO A 348 -8.46 18.81 -11.47
CA PRO A 348 -9.35 18.52 -10.35
C PRO A 348 -9.59 17.01 -10.20
N VAL A 349 -9.47 16.50 -8.96
CA VAL A 349 -9.65 15.09 -8.62
C VAL A 349 -11.05 14.79 -8.11
N GLN A 350 -11.60 13.63 -8.51
CA GLN A 350 -12.84 13.10 -7.95
C GLN A 350 -12.53 12.38 -6.63
N VAL A 351 -12.55 13.13 -5.52
CA VAL A 351 -12.15 12.67 -4.17
C VAL A 351 -12.84 11.36 -3.77
N ASP A 352 -14.15 11.26 -3.99
CA ASP A 352 -14.92 10.06 -3.61
C ASP A 352 -14.49 8.81 -4.37
N GLN A 353 -14.08 8.95 -5.64
CA GLN A 353 -13.56 7.84 -6.44
C GLN A 353 -12.20 7.36 -5.91
N VAL A 354 -11.35 8.28 -5.46
CA VAL A 354 -10.04 7.94 -4.86
C VAL A 354 -10.23 7.20 -3.55
N ILE A 355 -11.13 7.68 -2.69
CA ILE A 355 -11.43 7.04 -1.40
C ILE A 355 -12.00 5.63 -1.64
N ALA A 356 -12.99 5.48 -2.53
CA ALA A 356 -13.55 4.18 -2.85
C ALA A 356 -12.53 3.21 -3.47
N ALA A 357 -11.61 3.72 -4.29
CA ALA A 357 -10.52 2.91 -4.84
C ALA A 357 -9.54 2.44 -3.75
N TYR A 358 -9.15 3.32 -2.83
CA TYR A 358 -8.33 2.97 -1.68
C TYR A 358 -9.00 1.93 -0.77
N ASP A 359 -10.28 2.12 -0.47
CA ASP A 359 -11.04 1.20 0.39
C ASP A 359 -11.16 -0.20 -0.22
N ARG A 360 -11.33 -0.30 -1.54
CA ARG A 360 -11.28 -1.60 -2.24
C ARG A 360 -9.90 -2.25 -2.14
N ALA A 361 -8.82 -1.49 -2.35
CA ALA A 361 -7.47 -2.02 -2.24
C ALA A 361 -7.16 -2.51 -0.81
N VAL A 362 -7.67 -1.82 0.22
CA VAL A 362 -7.58 -2.29 1.62
C VAL A 362 -8.39 -3.59 1.81
N LYS A 363 -9.62 -3.66 1.29
CA LYS A 363 -10.45 -4.89 1.38
C LYS A 363 -9.73 -6.09 0.76
N GLU A 364 -9.16 -5.94 -0.43
CA GLU A 364 -8.39 -6.99 -1.10
C GLU A 364 -7.17 -7.43 -0.27
N ALA A 365 -6.49 -6.46 0.37
CA ALA A 365 -5.37 -6.76 1.26
C ALA A 365 -5.81 -7.57 2.51
N LEU A 366 -6.98 -7.26 3.08
CA LEU A 366 -7.54 -8.00 4.22
C LEU A 366 -7.91 -9.44 3.84
N ASP A 367 -8.59 -9.62 2.71
CA ASP A 367 -9.07 -10.93 2.29
C ASP A 367 -7.91 -11.86 1.88
N HIS A 368 -6.99 -11.35 1.06
CA HIS A 368 -6.00 -12.19 0.36
C HIS A 368 -4.58 -11.64 0.32
N GLY A 369 -4.34 -10.39 0.73
CA GLY A 369 -3.03 -9.75 0.61
C GLY A 369 -2.09 -9.91 1.81
N THR A 370 -1.07 -9.05 1.84
CA THR A 370 0.01 -9.02 2.84
C THR A 370 0.20 -7.62 3.43
N ASP A 371 1.07 -7.49 4.45
CA ASP A 371 1.45 -6.18 4.99
C ASP A 371 2.04 -5.24 3.91
N GLU A 372 2.71 -5.77 2.88
CA GLU A 372 3.22 -4.98 1.76
C GLU A 372 2.08 -4.37 0.93
N ASP A 373 0.98 -5.11 0.72
CA ASP A 373 -0.17 -4.61 -0.02
C ASP A 373 -0.86 -3.47 0.71
N LEU A 374 -1.00 -3.60 2.03
CA LEU A 374 -1.54 -2.54 2.88
C LEU A 374 -0.64 -1.30 2.83
N ARG A 375 0.67 -1.45 3.02
CA ARG A 375 1.64 -0.34 2.96
C ARG A 375 1.62 0.36 1.60
N SER A 376 1.56 -0.42 0.52
CA SER A 376 1.51 0.11 -0.83
C SER A 376 0.21 0.89 -1.10
N ALA A 377 -0.95 0.39 -0.66
CA ALA A 377 -2.23 1.10 -0.77
C ALA A 377 -2.23 2.42 0.03
N ARG A 378 -1.69 2.41 1.26
CA ARG A 378 -1.55 3.62 2.10
C ARG A 378 -0.63 4.65 1.46
N GLN A 379 0.51 4.21 0.93
CA GLN A 379 1.46 5.09 0.25
C GLN A 379 0.85 5.71 -1.01
N ALA A 380 0.05 4.95 -1.76
CA ALA A 380 -0.66 5.45 -2.94
C ALA A 380 -1.66 6.56 -2.58
N LEU A 381 -2.50 6.35 -1.56
CA LEU A 381 -3.43 7.39 -1.08
C LEU A 381 -2.68 8.64 -0.61
N ARG A 382 -1.59 8.47 0.16
CA ARG A 382 -0.77 9.57 0.65
C ARG A 382 -0.19 10.42 -0.48
N THR A 383 0.34 9.76 -1.51
CA THR A 383 0.96 10.43 -2.67
C THR A 383 -0.08 11.19 -3.48
N VAL A 384 -1.28 10.61 -3.67
CA VAL A 384 -2.39 11.29 -4.35
C VAL A 384 -2.91 12.48 -3.54
N ALA A 385 -3.01 12.35 -2.22
CA ALA A 385 -3.41 13.44 -1.33
C ALA A 385 -2.40 14.61 -1.37
N GLN A 386 -1.10 14.31 -1.33
CA GLN A 386 -0.02 15.31 -1.44
C GLN A 386 -0.01 16.00 -2.80
N TYR A 387 -0.22 15.25 -3.89
CA TYR A 387 -0.24 15.80 -5.25
C TYR A 387 -1.37 16.81 -5.45
N HIS A 388 -2.53 16.58 -4.82
CA HIS A 388 -3.71 17.44 -4.90
C HIS A 388 -3.88 18.40 -3.71
N ALA A 389 -2.82 18.59 -2.90
CA ALA A 389 -2.91 19.40 -1.70
C ALA A 389 -3.28 20.88 -2.03
N PRO A 390 -4.20 21.50 -1.27
CA PRO A 390 -4.88 20.96 -0.08
C PRO A 390 -6.05 20.02 -0.43
N ALA A 391 -6.08 18.83 0.15
CA ALA A 391 -7.13 17.82 -0.08
C ALA A 391 -7.63 17.23 1.26
N PRO A 392 -8.36 18.02 2.07
CA PRO A 392 -8.65 17.68 3.47
C PRO A 392 -9.39 16.35 3.67
N ALA A 393 -10.26 15.97 2.72
CA ALA A 393 -10.96 14.70 2.76
C ALA A 393 -10.04 13.48 2.56
N LEU A 394 -9.03 13.59 1.68
CA LEU A 394 -8.05 12.52 1.47
C LEU A 394 -7.08 12.43 2.67
N GLU A 395 -6.66 13.58 3.21
CA GLU A 395 -5.81 13.68 4.41
C GLU A 395 -6.51 13.14 5.67
N GLU A 396 -7.82 13.35 5.80
CA GLU A 396 -8.62 12.79 6.90
C GLU A 396 -8.77 11.27 6.75
N ARG A 397 -8.99 10.77 5.53
CA ARG A 397 -9.09 9.32 5.27
C ARG A 397 -7.78 8.60 5.55
N GLU A 398 -6.64 9.19 5.20
CA GLU A 398 -5.30 8.62 5.44
C GLU A 398 -4.95 8.50 6.92
N ARG A 399 -5.44 9.43 7.76
CA ARG A 399 -5.23 9.42 9.21
C ARG A 399 -6.06 8.40 9.97
N ARG A 400 -7.22 8.01 9.44
CA ARG A 400 -8.09 7.02 10.08
C ARG A 400 -7.57 5.60 9.91
N ASN A 401 -8.07 4.69 10.74
CA ASN A 401 -7.80 3.27 10.59
C ASN A 401 -8.15 2.79 9.15
N PRO A 402 -7.27 2.04 8.46
CA PRO A 402 -7.55 1.46 7.15
C PRO A 402 -8.83 0.62 7.12
N ILE A 403 -9.09 -0.15 8.18
CA ILE A 403 -10.26 -1.04 8.29
C ILE A 403 -11.46 -0.23 8.78
N GLN A 404 -12.52 -0.17 7.97
CA GLN A 404 -13.70 0.61 8.30
C GLN A 404 -14.64 -0.12 9.27
N HIS A 405 -14.94 -1.38 8.98
CA HIS A 405 -15.94 -2.16 9.69
C HIS A 405 -15.29 -3.05 10.77
N PRO A 406 -15.78 -3.03 12.02
CA PRO A 406 -15.29 -3.91 13.08
C PRO A 406 -15.41 -5.40 12.74
N ASP A 407 -16.42 -5.77 11.96
CA ASP A 407 -16.65 -7.16 11.54
C ASP A 407 -15.49 -7.70 10.68
N ASP A 408 -14.94 -6.86 9.79
CA ASP A 408 -13.77 -7.22 8.98
C ASP A 408 -12.53 -7.44 9.86
N ALA A 409 -12.40 -6.66 10.94
CA ALA A 409 -11.32 -6.83 11.91
C ALA A 409 -11.49 -8.13 12.73
N HIS A 410 -12.72 -8.45 13.16
CA HIS A 410 -13.04 -9.71 13.83
C HIS A 410 -12.80 -10.93 12.94
N GLN A 411 -13.18 -10.85 11.66
CA GLN A 411 -12.92 -11.88 10.67
C GLN A 411 -11.41 -12.11 10.47
N LEU A 412 -10.62 -11.04 10.33
CA LEU A 412 -9.16 -11.16 10.16
C LEU A 412 -8.48 -11.74 11.41
N LEU A 413 -8.92 -11.34 12.61
CA LEU A 413 -8.45 -11.88 13.88
C LEU A 413 -9.00 -13.29 14.18
N GLN A 414 -9.96 -13.78 13.38
CA GLN A 414 -10.66 -15.05 13.58
C GLN A 414 -11.31 -15.15 14.98
N THR A 415 -11.91 -14.04 15.42
CA THR A 415 -12.58 -13.93 16.73
C THR A 415 -14.05 -13.56 16.55
N ASN A 416 -14.90 -13.97 17.48
CA ASN A 416 -16.29 -13.53 17.53
C ASN A 416 -16.38 -12.14 18.22
N PRO A 417 -17.25 -11.22 17.75
CA PRO A 417 -17.56 -9.95 18.42
C PRO A 417 -17.88 -10.03 19.91
N ASP A 418 -18.34 -11.16 20.43
CA ASP A 418 -18.69 -11.34 21.86
C ASP A 418 -17.53 -11.81 22.74
N VAL A 419 -16.36 -12.10 22.15
CA VAL A 419 -15.18 -12.59 22.90
C VAL A 419 -14.61 -11.50 23.80
N ASP A 420 -14.21 -11.85 25.03
CA ASP A 420 -13.60 -10.91 25.98
C ASP A 420 -12.24 -10.39 25.49
N ASP A 421 -11.85 -9.19 25.94
CA ASP A 421 -10.65 -8.52 25.46
C ASP A 421 -9.34 -9.26 25.80
N ALA A 422 -9.31 -10.04 26.89
CA ALA A 422 -8.12 -10.81 27.26
C ALA A 422 -7.93 -11.99 26.33
N LEU A 423 -8.99 -12.75 26.03
CA LEU A 423 -8.96 -13.86 25.09
C LEU A 423 -8.70 -13.38 23.65
N LEU A 424 -9.27 -12.23 23.26
CA LEU A 424 -9.00 -11.61 21.97
C LEU A 424 -7.52 -11.23 21.83
N LEU A 425 -6.91 -10.69 22.88
CA LEU A 425 -5.49 -10.36 22.89
C LEU A 425 -4.61 -11.60 22.77
N VAL A 426 -4.94 -12.68 23.48
CA VAL A 426 -4.22 -13.96 23.37
C VAL A 426 -4.32 -14.51 21.94
N GLY A 427 -5.52 -14.50 21.36
CA GLY A 427 -5.75 -14.91 19.97
C GLY A 427 -4.90 -14.09 18.99
N TYR A 428 -4.89 -12.76 19.13
CA TYR A 428 -4.03 -11.88 18.34
C TYR A 428 -2.54 -12.22 18.48
N GLN A 429 -2.04 -12.44 19.70
CA GLN A 429 -0.62 -12.72 19.94
C GLN A 429 -0.18 -14.04 19.28
N VAL A 430 -1.02 -15.07 19.34
CA VAL A 430 -0.77 -16.35 18.68
C VAL A 430 -0.73 -16.15 17.16
N TYR A 431 -1.75 -15.50 16.59
CA TYR A 431 -1.81 -15.29 15.14
C TYR A 431 -0.68 -14.40 14.61
N ALA A 432 -0.32 -13.36 15.35
CA ALA A 432 0.78 -12.47 14.99
C ALA A 432 2.14 -13.18 15.05
N ALA A 433 2.31 -14.14 15.97
CA ALA A 433 3.51 -14.97 16.06
C ALA A 433 3.60 -16.00 14.91
N GLU A 434 2.47 -16.56 14.48
CA GLU A 434 2.41 -17.54 13.39
C GLU A 434 2.49 -16.91 11.98
N SER A 435 1.98 -15.68 11.80
CA SER A 435 1.86 -15.03 10.49
C SER A 435 2.72 -13.76 10.37
N GLN A 436 4.02 -13.96 10.17
CA GLN A 436 4.96 -12.83 10.07
C GLN A 436 4.72 -11.90 8.86
N ALA A 437 4.02 -12.38 7.83
CA ALA A 437 3.68 -11.60 6.62
C ALA A 437 2.43 -10.69 6.79
N ARG A 438 1.67 -10.84 7.88
CA ARG A 438 0.40 -10.15 8.15
C ARG A 438 0.34 -9.47 9.53
N SER A 439 1.49 -9.24 10.14
CA SER A 439 1.61 -8.70 11.50
C SER A 439 1.04 -7.28 11.62
N GLU A 440 1.26 -6.43 10.62
CA GLU A 440 0.76 -5.05 10.59
C GLU A 440 -0.76 -5.04 10.40
N LEU A 441 -1.27 -5.85 9.46
CA LEU A 441 -2.70 -6.06 9.24
C LEU A 441 -3.42 -6.50 10.52
N LEU A 442 -2.88 -7.50 11.23
CA LEU A 442 -3.45 -7.99 12.49
C LEU A 442 -3.43 -6.91 13.58
N ARG A 443 -2.36 -6.10 13.66
CA ARG A 443 -2.26 -5.01 14.63
C ARG A 443 -3.29 -3.91 14.35
N VAL A 444 -3.47 -3.54 13.08
CA VAL A 444 -4.48 -2.55 12.65
C VAL A 444 -5.91 -3.05 12.92
N ALA A 445 -6.15 -4.36 12.76
CA ALA A 445 -7.42 -4.98 13.15
C ALA A 445 -7.67 -4.92 14.66
N LEU A 446 -6.65 -5.22 15.47
CA LEU A 446 -6.74 -5.11 16.93
C LEU A 446 -7.07 -3.68 17.37
N GLU A 447 -6.41 -2.69 16.76
CA GLU A 447 -6.69 -1.27 16.99
C GLU A 447 -8.13 -0.92 16.63
N ARG A 448 -8.64 -1.42 15.49
CA ARG A 448 -10.01 -1.15 15.06
C ARG A 448 -11.06 -1.71 16.02
N VAL A 449 -10.82 -2.91 16.56
CA VAL A 449 -11.68 -3.52 17.59
C VAL A 449 -11.59 -2.74 18.90
N ALA A 450 -10.39 -2.35 19.31
CA ALA A 450 -10.18 -1.57 20.53
C ALA A 450 -10.92 -0.23 20.49
N GLU A 451 -10.87 0.47 19.35
CA GLU A 451 -11.63 1.70 19.10
C GLU A 451 -13.15 1.47 19.13
N ALA A 452 -13.63 0.41 18.46
CA ALA A 452 -15.06 0.09 18.40
C ALA A 452 -15.65 -0.23 19.78
N ARG A 453 -14.90 -0.97 20.61
CA ARG A 453 -15.30 -1.36 21.97
C ARG A 453 -14.97 -0.31 23.03
N GLN A 454 -14.20 0.72 22.69
CA GLN A 454 -13.59 1.67 23.64
C GLN A 454 -12.80 0.96 24.75
N SER A 455 -12.09 -0.12 24.40
CA SER A 455 -11.38 -0.97 25.38
C SER A 455 -10.10 -0.31 25.88
N ALA A 456 -10.11 0.12 27.14
CA ALA A 456 -8.91 0.62 27.81
C ALA A 456 -7.81 -0.45 27.92
N TYR A 457 -8.18 -1.73 28.03
CA TYR A 457 -7.23 -2.84 28.14
C TYR A 457 -6.44 -3.03 26.84
N LEU A 458 -7.12 -3.16 25.71
CA LEU A 458 -6.47 -3.34 24.40
C LEU A 458 -5.65 -2.12 23.98
N LEU A 459 -6.13 -0.91 24.28
CA LEU A 459 -5.39 0.33 24.00
C LEU A 459 -4.10 0.43 24.82
N ARG A 460 -4.10 0.00 26.09
CA ARG A 460 -2.87 -0.05 26.92
C ARG A 460 -1.86 -1.04 26.35
N PHE A 461 -2.31 -2.21 25.92
CA PHE A 461 -1.45 -3.19 25.24
C PHE A 461 -0.84 -2.61 23.96
N LEU A 462 -1.64 -1.97 23.10
CA LEU A 462 -1.17 -1.36 21.85
C LEU A 462 -0.12 -0.25 22.06
N ARG A 463 -0.16 0.42 23.23
CA ARG A 463 0.82 1.42 23.68
C ARG A 463 2.08 0.83 24.33
N GLY A 464 2.10 -0.47 24.61
CA GLY A 464 3.23 -1.13 25.28
C GLY A 464 3.30 -0.89 26.79
N GLU A 465 2.18 -0.55 27.43
CA GLU A 465 2.12 -0.36 28.89
C GLU A 465 2.08 -1.72 29.62
N ALA A 466 2.84 -1.87 30.71
CA ALA A 466 2.86 -3.10 31.50
C ALA A 466 1.51 -3.39 32.17
N GLU A 467 1.12 -4.68 32.20
CA GLU A 467 -0.12 -5.12 32.86
C GLU A 467 -0.06 -4.89 34.37
N SER A 468 -1.14 -4.34 34.92
CA SER A 468 -1.41 -4.33 36.36
C SER A 468 -2.14 -5.62 36.70
N GLY A 469 -1.48 -6.53 37.44
CA GLY A 469 -2.00 -7.86 37.74
C GLY A 469 -3.34 -7.86 38.50
N PRO A 470 -4.11 -8.96 38.43
CA PRO A 470 -5.39 -9.12 39.11
C PRO A 470 -5.26 -9.08 40.64
N ALA A 471 -6.39 -8.96 41.34
CA ALA A 471 -6.45 -8.95 42.80
C ALA A 471 -5.80 -10.20 43.42
N ASN A 472 -5.19 -10.05 44.61
CA ASN A 472 -4.41 -11.09 45.29
C ASN A 472 -5.15 -12.41 45.61
N ASP A 473 -6.49 -12.42 45.52
CA ASP A 473 -7.33 -13.58 45.82
C ASP A 473 -7.56 -14.50 44.60
N MET A 474 -7.03 -14.13 43.42
CA MET A 474 -7.10 -14.93 42.20
C MET A 474 -5.98 -15.99 42.15
N PRO A 475 -6.24 -17.16 41.53
CA PRO A 475 -5.20 -18.15 41.30
C PRO A 475 -4.06 -17.58 40.45
N ARG A 476 -2.84 -18.04 40.72
CA ARG A 476 -1.61 -17.54 40.11
C ARG A 476 -1.52 -17.97 38.65
N GLY A 477 -1.24 -17.03 37.75
CA GLY A 477 -0.95 -17.30 36.34
C GLY A 477 0.40 -18.00 36.14
N LEU A 478 0.66 -18.49 34.92
CA LEU A 478 1.97 -19.00 34.52
C LEU A 478 2.51 -18.19 33.34
N HIS A 479 3.77 -17.76 33.40
CA HIS A 479 4.46 -17.13 32.29
C HIS A 479 4.76 -18.16 31.19
N ASN A 480 4.52 -17.79 29.94
CA ASN A 480 4.84 -18.65 28.79
C ASN A 480 6.36 -18.69 28.53
N LEU A 481 6.88 -19.89 28.26
CA LEU A 481 8.27 -20.12 27.87
C LEU A 481 8.37 -20.29 26.34
N GLY A 482 7.78 -19.35 25.59
CA GLY A 482 7.55 -19.46 24.14
C GLY A 482 6.15 -20.00 23.84
N ASN A 483 6.04 -20.96 22.92
CA ASN A 483 4.77 -21.56 22.48
C ASN A 483 4.19 -22.60 23.47
N THR A 484 4.35 -22.38 24.78
CA THR A 484 4.00 -23.36 25.83
C THR A 484 2.69 -23.04 26.57
N CYS A 485 1.80 -22.26 25.98
CA CYS A 485 0.52 -21.89 26.60
C CYS A 485 -0.37 -23.12 26.91
N TYR A 486 -0.30 -24.16 26.07
CA TYR A 486 -1.00 -25.42 26.27
C TYR A 486 -0.45 -26.19 27.49
N LEU A 487 0.87 -26.20 27.66
CA LEU A 487 1.53 -26.79 28.84
C LEU A 487 1.13 -26.04 30.11
N ASN A 488 1.12 -24.71 30.07
CA ASN A 488 0.69 -23.91 31.22
C ASN A 488 -0.75 -24.21 31.64
N SER A 489 -1.64 -24.41 30.67
CA SER A 489 -3.04 -24.82 30.92
C SER A 489 -3.11 -26.21 31.58
N LEU A 490 -2.30 -27.16 31.10
CA LEU A 490 -2.18 -28.52 31.67
C LEU A 490 -1.63 -28.51 33.10
N LEU A 491 -0.57 -27.72 33.35
CA LEU A 491 0.05 -27.59 34.68
C LEU A 491 -0.96 -27.05 35.70
N GLN A 492 -1.71 -26.01 35.32
CA GLN A 492 -2.77 -25.48 36.16
C GLN A 492 -3.87 -26.52 36.38
N TYR A 493 -4.35 -27.18 35.32
CA TYR A 493 -5.35 -28.25 35.40
C TYR A 493 -4.96 -29.35 36.40
N LEU A 494 -3.73 -29.88 36.32
CA LEU A 494 -3.24 -30.90 37.25
C LEU A 494 -3.11 -30.37 38.69
N GLY A 495 -2.68 -29.11 38.87
CA GLY A 495 -2.54 -28.49 40.19
C GLY A 495 -3.88 -28.25 40.91
N PHE A 496 -4.98 -28.12 40.18
CA PHE A 496 -6.33 -28.00 40.74
C PHE A 496 -6.96 -29.33 41.15
N ILE A 497 -6.48 -30.46 40.63
CA ILE A 497 -6.98 -31.79 41.00
C ILE A 497 -6.31 -32.23 42.30
N ALA A 498 -7.02 -32.08 43.42
CA ALA A 498 -6.49 -32.38 44.75
C ALA A 498 -5.88 -33.79 44.86
N PRO A 499 -6.52 -34.89 44.39
CA PRO A 499 -5.90 -36.21 44.41
C PRO A 499 -4.54 -36.31 43.69
N ILE A 500 -4.36 -35.57 42.59
CA ILE A 500 -3.10 -35.55 41.83
C ILE A 500 -2.05 -34.77 42.61
N ARG A 501 -2.39 -33.57 43.10
CA ARG A 501 -1.46 -32.77 43.93
C ARG A 501 -1.00 -33.55 45.16
N ASP A 502 -1.91 -34.25 45.81
CA ASP A 502 -1.60 -35.03 47.01
C ASP A 502 -0.73 -36.26 46.67
N ALA A 503 -0.94 -36.89 45.51
CA ALA A 503 -0.08 -37.98 45.02
C ALA A 503 1.33 -37.48 44.68
N VAL A 504 1.43 -36.36 43.95
CA VAL A 504 2.69 -35.68 43.59
C VAL A 504 3.50 -35.32 44.85
N HIS A 505 2.84 -34.83 45.90
CA HIS A 505 3.49 -34.52 47.17
C HIS A 505 4.05 -35.76 47.90
N ARG A 506 3.48 -36.94 47.64
CA ARG A 506 3.90 -38.23 48.22
C ARG A 506 4.84 -39.03 47.32
N ALA A 507 5.33 -38.45 46.22
CA ALA A 507 6.23 -39.14 45.29
C ALA A 507 7.48 -39.68 46.02
N GLY A 508 8.01 -40.80 45.54
CA GLY A 508 9.19 -41.45 46.12
C GLY A 508 10.45 -40.58 46.05
N THR A 509 11.46 -40.89 46.87
CA THR A 509 12.74 -40.18 46.85
C THR A 509 13.89 -41.00 46.29
N GLU A 510 13.73 -42.33 46.22
CA GLU A 510 14.77 -43.26 45.78
C GLU A 510 14.40 -43.88 44.44
N ALA A 511 15.21 -43.64 43.41
CA ALA A 511 14.99 -44.19 42.09
C ALA A 511 15.51 -45.63 41.97
N THR A 512 14.74 -46.49 41.31
CA THR A 512 15.12 -47.88 41.02
C THR A 512 15.68 -48.09 39.62
N SER A 513 15.45 -47.14 38.70
CA SER A 513 15.91 -47.15 37.31
C SER A 513 16.07 -45.71 36.79
N GLU A 514 16.69 -45.53 35.62
CA GLU A 514 16.77 -44.22 34.96
C GLU A 514 15.38 -43.67 34.59
N GLU A 515 14.47 -44.55 34.17
CA GLU A 515 13.07 -44.21 33.89
C GLU A 515 12.36 -43.71 35.15
N HIS A 516 12.55 -44.42 36.27
CA HIS A 516 11.99 -44.02 37.56
C HIS A 516 12.63 -42.71 38.06
N GLN A 517 13.93 -42.49 37.86
CA GLN A 517 14.58 -41.21 38.20
C GLN A 517 13.97 -40.03 37.43
N ARG A 518 13.64 -40.23 36.15
CA ARG A 518 12.94 -39.22 35.33
C ARG A 518 11.55 -38.92 35.89
N ALA A 519 10.79 -39.96 36.22
CA ALA A 519 9.48 -39.87 36.83
C ALA A 519 9.49 -39.09 38.16
N LEU A 520 10.43 -39.41 39.06
CA LEU A 520 10.61 -38.69 40.33
C LEU A 520 11.00 -37.22 40.12
N SER A 521 11.84 -36.94 39.11
CA SER A 521 12.24 -35.57 38.79
C SER A 521 11.06 -34.72 38.33
N LEU A 522 10.16 -35.27 37.50
CA LEU A 522 8.92 -34.59 37.09
C LEU A 522 8.03 -34.31 38.31
N ALA A 523 7.82 -35.32 39.16
CA ALA A 523 6.96 -35.18 40.34
C ALA A 523 7.48 -34.10 41.31
N HIS A 524 8.78 -34.05 41.58
CA HIS A 524 9.37 -33.00 42.43
C HIS A 524 9.25 -31.59 41.84
N GLU A 525 9.41 -31.45 40.53
CA GLU A 525 9.24 -30.17 39.84
C GLU A 525 7.76 -29.70 39.84
N LEU A 526 6.81 -30.63 39.72
CA LEU A 526 5.38 -30.36 39.88
C LEU A 526 5.02 -29.99 41.33
N ASP A 527 5.54 -30.71 42.33
CA ASP A 527 5.30 -30.38 43.75
C ASP A 527 5.81 -28.97 44.09
N ALA A 528 7.00 -28.61 43.59
CA ALA A 528 7.55 -27.26 43.75
C ALA A 528 6.63 -26.21 43.11
N LEU A 529 6.21 -26.42 41.85
CA LEU A 529 5.32 -25.50 41.15
C LEU A 529 3.97 -25.34 41.87
N PHE A 530 3.35 -26.44 42.31
CA PHE A 530 2.06 -26.40 43.00
C PHE A 530 2.15 -25.69 44.36
N ARG A 531 3.26 -25.86 45.09
CA ARG A 531 3.52 -25.10 46.32
C ARG A 531 3.71 -23.61 46.04
N ASP A 532 4.46 -23.25 45.00
CA ASP A 532 4.66 -21.86 44.61
C ASP A 532 3.35 -21.21 44.17
N MET A 533 2.53 -21.90 43.38
CA MET A 533 1.19 -21.45 42.98
C MET A 533 0.26 -21.22 44.17
N ALA A 534 0.40 -22.01 45.24
CA ALA A 534 -0.43 -21.87 46.44
C ALA A 534 0.04 -20.74 47.39
N THR A 535 1.33 -20.37 47.37
CA THR A 535 1.93 -19.50 48.40
C THR A 535 2.50 -18.19 47.89
N SER A 536 2.81 -18.07 46.60
CA SER A 536 3.40 -16.87 46.03
C SER A 536 2.47 -15.67 46.09
N LYS A 537 3.06 -14.48 46.20
CA LYS A 537 2.37 -13.18 46.12
C LYS A 537 2.37 -12.60 44.72
N ASP A 538 3.22 -13.11 43.83
CA ASP A 538 3.28 -12.67 42.45
C ASP A 538 1.98 -13.06 41.73
N TRP A 539 1.51 -12.28 40.77
CA TRP A 539 0.28 -12.63 40.05
C TRP A 539 0.49 -13.73 38.99
N ALA A 540 1.74 -13.98 38.60
CA ALA A 540 2.14 -15.07 37.72
C ALA A 540 3.51 -15.64 38.12
N LEU A 541 3.73 -16.92 37.80
CA LEU A 541 4.95 -17.67 38.08
C LEU A 541 5.58 -18.19 36.79
N THR A 542 6.90 -18.35 36.76
CA THR A 542 7.58 -18.95 35.61
C THR A 542 7.88 -20.42 35.90
N PRO A 543 7.26 -21.38 35.18
CA PRO A 543 7.64 -22.78 35.29
C PRO A 543 9.13 -22.98 35.01
N ARG A 544 9.76 -23.93 35.69
CA ARG A 544 11.16 -24.25 35.44
C ARG A 544 11.31 -24.90 34.06
N LYS A 545 12.43 -24.63 33.38
CA LYS A 545 12.71 -25.22 32.06
C LYS A 545 12.79 -26.75 32.11
N GLU A 546 13.29 -27.32 33.21
CA GLU A 546 13.35 -28.78 33.39
C GLU A 546 11.94 -29.39 33.48
N LEU A 547 11.00 -28.75 34.17
CA LEU A 547 9.59 -29.19 34.20
C LEU A 547 9.00 -29.24 32.78
N ALA A 548 9.21 -28.18 32.01
CA ALA A 548 8.75 -28.15 30.62
C ALA A 548 9.42 -29.23 29.77
N TYR A 549 10.72 -29.47 29.95
CA TYR A 549 11.45 -30.54 29.26
C TYR A 549 10.88 -31.93 29.55
N LEU A 550 10.71 -32.26 30.84
CA LEU A 550 10.22 -33.58 31.26
C LEU A 550 8.78 -33.84 30.82
N ALA A 551 7.94 -32.79 30.81
CA ALA A 551 6.55 -32.89 30.39
C ALA A 551 6.39 -33.07 28.87
N LEU A 552 7.21 -32.38 28.08
CA LEU A 552 7.08 -32.33 26.61
C LEU A 552 7.88 -33.39 25.87
N VAL A 553 9.00 -33.86 26.43
CA VAL A 553 9.91 -34.79 25.74
C VAL A 553 9.77 -36.20 26.35
N PRO A 554 9.16 -37.18 25.65
CA PRO A 554 9.18 -38.57 26.07
C PRO A 554 10.60 -39.14 26.08
N LEU A 555 10.88 -40.11 26.96
CA LEU A 555 12.20 -40.74 27.06
C LEU A 555 12.66 -41.38 25.73
N ALA A 556 11.72 -41.97 24.98
CA ALA A 556 12.01 -42.57 23.67
C ALA A 556 12.58 -41.55 22.67
N TRP A 557 12.19 -40.28 22.75
CA TRP A 557 12.70 -39.24 21.85
C TRP A 557 14.13 -38.84 22.25
N GLU A 558 14.39 -38.69 23.54
CA GLU A 558 15.74 -38.41 24.05
C GLU A 558 16.73 -39.53 23.67
N GLN A 559 16.27 -40.78 23.63
CA GLN A 559 17.07 -41.92 23.18
C GLN A 559 17.21 -42.00 21.64
N ALA A 560 16.21 -41.56 20.89
CA ALA A 560 16.22 -41.62 19.42
C ALA A 560 17.04 -40.49 18.77
N TYR A 561 17.06 -39.30 19.38
CA TYR A 561 17.71 -38.10 18.84
C TYR A 561 18.97 -37.77 19.65
N ALA A 562 20.15 -38.05 19.08
CA ALA A 562 21.44 -37.72 19.67
C ALA A 562 21.78 -36.23 19.53
N CYS A 563 20.97 -35.35 20.12
CA CYS A 563 21.15 -33.89 20.14
C CYS A 563 20.98 -33.32 21.56
N SER A 564 21.29 -32.04 21.74
CA SER A 564 21.22 -31.40 23.06
C SER A 564 19.77 -31.19 23.53
N LYS A 565 19.56 -31.07 24.85
CA LYS A 565 18.23 -30.78 25.43
C LYS A 565 17.60 -29.51 24.85
N ASP A 566 18.40 -28.46 24.61
CA ASP A 566 17.92 -27.19 24.06
C ASP A 566 17.48 -27.33 22.58
N GLU A 567 18.18 -28.14 21.79
CA GLU A 567 17.80 -28.44 20.40
C GLU A 567 16.50 -29.26 20.34
N LEU A 568 16.35 -30.26 21.22
CA LEU A 568 15.12 -31.03 21.38
C LEU A 568 13.94 -30.12 21.77
N MET A 569 14.12 -29.27 22.79
CA MET A 569 13.08 -28.34 23.24
C MET A 569 12.65 -27.37 22.14
N SER A 570 13.59 -26.86 21.34
CA SER A 570 13.29 -25.99 20.22
C SER A 570 12.41 -26.69 19.17
N GLN A 571 12.65 -27.97 18.90
CA GLN A 571 11.84 -28.75 17.95
C GLN A 571 10.45 -29.07 18.51
N VAL A 572 10.38 -29.45 19.79
CA VAL A 572 9.14 -29.91 20.45
C VAL A 572 8.16 -28.78 20.77
N THR A 573 8.66 -27.58 21.08
CA THR A 573 7.81 -26.42 21.37
C THR A 573 7.09 -25.85 20.15
N THR A 574 7.41 -26.29 18.93
CA THR A 574 6.77 -25.76 17.72
C THR A 574 5.36 -26.33 17.49
N GLN A 575 5.12 -27.63 17.74
CA GLN A 575 3.83 -28.29 17.52
C GLN A 575 3.70 -29.55 18.40
N GLN A 576 2.90 -29.51 19.46
CA GLN A 576 2.52 -30.73 20.21
C GLN A 576 1.02 -30.76 20.54
N ASP A 577 0.47 -31.98 20.58
CA ASP A 577 -0.88 -32.26 21.03
C ASP A 577 -0.91 -32.30 22.56
N VAL A 578 -1.85 -31.55 23.16
CA VAL A 578 -2.13 -31.54 24.61
C VAL A 578 -2.33 -32.95 25.15
N CYS A 579 -2.95 -33.83 24.37
CA CYS A 579 -3.27 -35.20 24.77
C CYS A 579 -2.00 -36.04 24.93
N GLU A 580 -1.00 -35.86 24.05
CA GLU A 580 0.28 -36.58 24.11
C GLU A 580 1.09 -36.13 25.33
N CYS A 581 1.14 -34.81 25.57
CA CYS A 581 1.81 -34.24 26.75
C CYS A 581 1.15 -34.73 28.04
N LEU A 582 -0.19 -34.68 28.14
CA LEU A 582 -0.92 -35.18 29.30
C LEU A 582 -0.67 -36.68 29.51
N GLY A 583 -0.69 -37.49 28.45
CA GLY A 583 -0.41 -38.92 28.51
C GLY A 583 0.99 -39.22 29.05
N ASN A 584 2.02 -38.51 28.55
CA ASN A 584 3.39 -38.61 29.04
C ASN A 584 3.48 -38.25 30.53
N MET A 585 2.88 -37.12 30.93
CA MET A 585 2.86 -36.69 32.33
C MET A 585 2.16 -37.69 33.25
N THR A 586 0.98 -38.20 32.86
CA THR A 586 0.24 -39.18 33.68
C THR A 586 1.02 -40.49 33.83
N THR A 587 1.72 -40.93 32.77
CA THR A 587 2.55 -42.14 32.81
C THR A 587 3.73 -41.97 33.76
N LEU A 588 4.40 -40.82 33.70
CA LEU A 588 5.51 -40.50 34.61
C LEU A 588 5.02 -40.35 36.06
N LEU A 589 3.85 -39.76 36.29
CA LEU A 589 3.28 -39.65 37.63
C LEU A 589 2.93 -41.02 38.23
N ASP A 590 2.40 -41.93 37.42
CA ASP A 590 2.08 -43.29 37.84
C ASP A 590 3.35 -44.08 38.22
N GLN A 591 4.45 -43.86 37.49
CA GLN A 591 5.76 -44.44 37.82
C GLN A 591 6.41 -43.82 39.07
N ALA A 592 6.16 -42.54 39.33
CA ALA A 592 6.77 -41.80 40.45
C ALA A 592 6.06 -42.04 41.79
N CYS A 593 4.75 -42.31 41.74
CA CYS A 593 3.91 -42.44 42.93
C CYS A 593 3.74 -43.92 43.28
N PRO A 594 3.85 -44.33 44.57
CA PRO A 594 3.83 -45.73 44.98
C PRO A 594 2.45 -46.42 44.91
N SER A 595 1.52 -45.92 44.09
CA SER A 595 0.15 -46.42 43.96
C SER A 595 -0.46 -46.00 42.63
N ASP A 596 -1.25 -46.87 41.99
CA ASP A 596 -2.04 -46.59 40.78
C ASP A 596 -3.19 -45.57 41.02
N GLU A 597 -3.06 -44.71 42.03
CA GLU A 597 -4.03 -43.69 42.42
C GLU A 597 -4.26 -42.67 41.30
N VAL A 598 -3.22 -42.26 40.58
CA VAL A 598 -3.33 -41.27 39.49
C VAL A 598 -4.02 -41.90 38.28
N GLN A 599 -3.60 -43.07 37.84
CA GLN A 599 -4.20 -43.76 36.69
C GLN A 599 -5.68 -44.09 36.92
N ARG A 600 -6.05 -44.53 38.14
CA ARG A 600 -7.45 -44.84 38.49
C ARG A 600 -8.41 -43.66 38.43
N LEU A 601 -7.92 -42.42 38.49
CA LEU A 601 -8.79 -41.24 38.35
C LEU A 601 -9.35 -41.10 36.94
N PHE A 602 -8.60 -41.57 35.93
CA PHE A 602 -8.93 -41.41 34.51
C PHE A 602 -9.45 -42.71 33.87
N LEU A 603 -9.26 -43.85 34.54
CA LEU A 603 -9.58 -45.17 33.98
C LEU A 603 -11.08 -45.48 34.02
N GLY A 604 -11.69 -45.59 32.83
CA GLY A 604 -13.06 -46.07 32.63
C GLY A 604 -13.11 -47.45 31.97
N THR A 605 -14.27 -48.12 32.04
CA THR A 605 -14.53 -49.36 31.30
C THR A 605 -15.76 -49.23 30.42
N SER A 606 -15.65 -49.75 29.20
CA SER A 606 -16.69 -49.75 28.18
C SER A 606 -17.03 -51.18 27.73
N ILE A 607 -18.25 -51.37 27.25
CA ILE A 607 -18.73 -52.61 26.63
C ILE A 607 -18.91 -52.31 25.15
N GLN A 608 -18.17 -53.03 24.32
CA GLN A 608 -18.34 -53.02 22.88
C GLN A 608 -19.19 -54.22 22.47
N THR A 609 -20.32 -53.95 21.80
CA THR A 609 -21.23 -54.98 21.27
C THR A 609 -21.16 -55.01 19.75
N LEU A 610 -21.05 -56.21 19.17
CA LEU A 610 -21.05 -56.44 17.72
C LEU A 610 -22.28 -57.25 17.30
N ASP A 611 -23.00 -56.77 16.28
CA ASP A 611 -24.19 -57.44 15.74
C ASP A 611 -24.18 -57.49 14.19
N PRO A 612 -24.19 -58.69 13.56
CA PRO A 612 -24.10 -60.02 14.17
C PRO A 612 -22.73 -60.28 14.83
N PRO A 613 -22.62 -61.23 15.78
CA PRO A 613 -21.34 -61.55 16.39
C PRO A 613 -20.38 -62.20 15.36
N PRO A 614 -19.09 -61.85 15.36
CA PRO A 614 -18.10 -62.51 14.52
C PRO A 614 -17.96 -63.99 14.83
N LYS A 615 -17.58 -64.79 13.82
CA LYS A 615 -17.30 -66.23 14.00
C LYS A 615 -16.14 -66.38 15.00
N ASP A 616 -16.36 -67.15 16.07
CA ASP A 616 -15.41 -67.40 17.17
C ASP A 616 -15.06 -66.19 18.07
N SER A 617 -15.87 -65.12 18.07
CA SER A 617 -15.71 -64.00 19.02
C SER A 617 -16.95 -63.79 19.89
N PRO A 618 -16.80 -63.34 21.15
CA PRO A 618 -17.95 -63.01 22.00
C PRO A 618 -18.72 -61.83 21.40
N ARG A 619 -20.05 -61.83 21.57
CA ARG A 619 -20.92 -60.72 21.13
C ARG A 619 -20.55 -59.39 21.78
N THR A 620 -20.07 -59.46 23.02
CA THR A 620 -19.70 -58.31 23.85
C THR A 620 -18.27 -58.45 24.36
N THR A 621 -17.48 -57.40 24.24
CA THR A 621 -16.10 -57.33 24.76
C THR A 621 -15.95 -56.12 25.68
N GLU A 622 -15.28 -56.29 26.81
CA GLU A 622 -14.95 -55.17 27.71
C GLU A 622 -13.60 -54.54 27.34
N GLN A 623 -13.53 -53.21 27.35
CA GLN A 623 -12.33 -52.44 27.05
C GLN A 623 -12.16 -51.28 28.03
N THR A 624 -10.93 -51.09 28.51
CA THR A 624 -10.55 -49.93 29.34
C THR A 624 -10.18 -48.73 28.48
N PHE A 625 -10.51 -47.53 28.93
CA PHE A 625 -10.13 -46.27 28.27
C PHE A 625 -9.74 -45.21 29.30
N THR A 626 -8.95 -44.23 28.88
CA THR A 626 -8.55 -43.07 29.71
C THR A 626 -9.13 -41.74 29.22
N SER A 627 -9.54 -41.70 27.95
CA SER A 627 -10.16 -40.54 27.30
C SER A 627 -11.11 -40.98 26.19
N VAL A 628 -12.05 -40.11 25.85
CA VAL A 628 -13.02 -40.32 24.77
C VAL A 628 -12.77 -39.30 23.66
N PRO A 629 -12.31 -39.72 22.48
CA PRO A 629 -12.18 -38.81 21.33
C PRO A 629 -13.55 -38.51 20.74
N VAL A 630 -13.84 -37.23 20.52
CA VAL A 630 -15.06 -36.77 19.86
C VAL A 630 -14.72 -35.92 18.65
N THR A 631 -15.43 -36.13 17.55
CA THR A 631 -15.23 -35.39 16.31
C THR A 631 -16.30 -34.31 16.18
N LEU A 632 -15.91 -33.06 15.91
CA LEU A 632 -16.90 -32.02 15.61
C LEU A 632 -17.31 -32.08 14.14
N LEU A 633 -18.50 -32.61 13.90
CA LEU A 633 -19.15 -32.56 12.60
C LEU A 633 -19.87 -31.20 12.41
N PRO A 634 -20.11 -30.74 11.16
CA PRO A 634 -20.75 -29.46 10.90
C PRO A 634 -22.15 -29.29 11.50
N ASP A 635 -22.84 -30.41 11.79
CA ASP A 635 -24.20 -30.46 12.32
C ASP A 635 -24.29 -30.64 13.85
N VAL A 636 -23.16 -30.67 14.55
CA VAL A 636 -23.10 -30.77 16.03
C VAL A 636 -23.69 -29.50 16.67
N ARG A 637 -24.68 -29.67 17.55
CA ARG A 637 -25.33 -28.57 18.29
C ARG A 637 -25.03 -28.62 19.79
N SER A 638 -24.90 -29.82 20.35
CA SER A 638 -24.64 -30.02 21.79
C SER A 638 -23.40 -30.88 22.07
N MET A 639 -22.93 -30.88 23.32
CA MET A 639 -21.89 -31.82 23.78
C MET A 639 -22.34 -33.29 23.60
N TYR A 640 -23.65 -33.56 23.68
CA TYR A 640 -24.18 -34.89 23.43
C TYR A 640 -24.05 -35.31 21.96
N ASP A 641 -24.32 -34.41 21.01
CA ASP A 641 -24.06 -34.69 19.59
C ASP A 641 -22.58 -35.01 19.33
N ALA A 642 -21.66 -34.33 20.03
CA ALA A 642 -20.24 -34.61 19.94
C ALA A 642 -19.89 -35.98 20.53
N LEU A 643 -20.37 -36.32 21.74
CA LEU A 643 -20.15 -37.62 22.37
C LEU A 643 -20.76 -38.77 21.56
N ASP A 644 -21.88 -38.50 20.90
CA ASP A 644 -22.56 -39.44 20.03
C ASP A 644 -21.69 -39.86 18.83
N THR A 645 -20.69 -39.07 18.41
CA THR A 645 -19.72 -39.51 17.39
C THR A 645 -18.88 -40.71 17.83
N PHE A 646 -18.72 -40.92 19.15
CA PHE A 646 -18.02 -42.06 19.72
C PHE A 646 -18.97 -43.19 20.13
N PHE A 647 -20.09 -42.85 20.79
CA PHE A 647 -20.99 -43.84 21.38
C PHE A 647 -22.09 -44.36 20.43
N ASN A 648 -22.30 -43.73 19.27
CA ASN A 648 -23.30 -44.20 18.32
C ASN A 648 -22.93 -45.53 17.66
N ASP A 649 -23.98 -46.18 17.15
CA ASP A 649 -23.87 -47.38 16.35
C ASP A 649 -23.12 -47.07 15.03
N GLU A 650 -21.94 -47.67 14.85
CA GLU A 650 -21.14 -47.55 13.63
C GLU A 650 -21.23 -48.83 12.80
N GLN A 651 -21.31 -48.72 11.47
CA GLN A 651 -21.12 -49.88 10.59
C GLN A 651 -19.64 -50.10 10.30
N VAL A 652 -19.08 -51.19 10.82
CA VAL A 652 -17.68 -51.54 10.62
C VAL A 652 -17.58 -52.62 9.53
N PRO A 653 -16.71 -52.44 8.52
CA PRO A 653 -16.49 -53.46 7.50
C PRO A 653 -15.92 -54.75 8.12
N TRP A 654 -16.50 -55.89 7.76
CA TRP A 654 -16.09 -57.21 8.25
C TRP A 654 -16.15 -58.23 7.12
N ASP A 655 -15.02 -58.88 6.82
CA ASP A 655 -14.89 -59.97 5.84
C ASP A 655 -15.56 -59.72 4.47
N ASN A 656 -14.75 -59.24 3.50
CA ASN A 656 -14.98 -59.06 2.05
C ASN A 656 -16.31 -58.51 1.50
N GLU A 657 -17.38 -58.35 2.27
CA GLU A 657 -18.67 -57.77 1.87
C GLU A 657 -19.66 -57.58 3.05
N ALA A 658 -19.44 -58.19 4.22
CA ALA A 658 -20.33 -58.03 5.37
C ALA A 658 -20.02 -56.74 6.17
N ARG A 659 -21.04 -56.19 6.82
CA ARG A 659 -20.91 -55.05 7.74
C ARG A 659 -21.49 -55.45 9.09
N LEU A 660 -20.75 -55.16 10.15
CA LEU A 660 -21.21 -55.39 11.53
C LEU A 660 -21.63 -54.06 12.14
N GLN A 661 -22.70 -54.06 12.91
CA GLN A 661 -23.08 -52.93 13.74
C GLN A 661 -22.26 -52.98 15.03
N ARG A 662 -21.42 -51.97 15.27
CA ARG A 662 -20.64 -51.80 16.50
C ARG A 662 -21.32 -50.76 17.39
N ARG A 663 -21.63 -51.15 18.63
CA ARG A 663 -22.15 -50.27 19.69
C ARG A 663 -21.17 -50.20 20.84
N ILE A 664 -21.00 -49.02 21.44
CA ILE A 664 -20.17 -48.83 22.62
C ILE A 664 -21.04 -48.23 23.74
N THR A 665 -21.02 -48.83 24.92
CA THR A 665 -21.67 -48.33 26.13
C THR A 665 -20.67 -48.30 27.30
N LEU A 666 -20.95 -47.51 28.32
CA LEU A 666 -20.12 -47.40 29.52
C LEU A 666 -20.55 -48.44 30.56
N LYS A 667 -19.61 -49.27 31.00
CA LYS A 667 -19.80 -50.14 32.17
C LYS A 667 -19.50 -49.38 33.45
N GLN A 668 -18.40 -48.62 33.45
CA GLN A 668 -17.99 -47.79 34.56
C GLN A 668 -17.36 -46.49 34.03
N ALA A 669 -17.96 -45.36 34.41
CA ALA A 669 -17.39 -44.06 34.13
C ALA A 669 -16.25 -43.72 35.12
N PRO A 670 -15.14 -43.13 34.66
CA PRO A 670 -14.03 -42.70 35.51
C PRO A 670 -14.39 -41.48 36.37
N PRO A 671 -13.77 -41.29 37.55
CA PRO A 671 -13.94 -40.07 38.35
C PRO A 671 -13.65 -38.77 37.57
N LEU A 672 -12.63 -38.79 36.69
CA LEU A 672 -12.30 -37.71 35.77
C LEU A 672 -12.51 -38.20 34.34
N PHE A 673 -13.61 -37.75 33.72
CA PHE A 673 -13.96 -38.12 32.36
C PHE A 673 -13.34 -37.14 31.35
N GLN A 674 -12.29 -37.59 30.66
CA GLN A 674 -11.59 -36.78 29.66
C GLN A 674 -12.27 -36.88 28.29
N ILE A 675 -12.67 -35.73 27.73
CA ILE A 675 -13.26 -35.62 26.39
C ILE A 675 -12.26 -34.90 25.48
N HIS A 676 -11.79 -35.57 24.43
CA HIS A 676 -10.82 -35.02 23.49
C HIS A 676 -11.51 -34.54 22.21
N ILE A 677 -11.67 -33.23 22.09
CA ILE A 677 -12.38 -32.63 20.96
C ILE A 677 -11.45 -32.48 19.75
N GLN A 678 -11.64 -33.31 18.74
CA GLN A 678 -10.88 -33.30 17.49
C GLN A 678 -11.42 -32.23 16.53
N ARG A 679 -10.85 -31.03 16.62
CA ARG A 679 -11.18 -29.90 15.73
C ARG A 679 -10.39 -29.90 14.42
N VAL A 680 -9.27 -30.60 14.36
CA VAL A 680 -8.39 -30.62 13.18
C VAL A 680 -8.70 -31.87 12.37
N GLN A 681 -9.07 -31.70 11.10
CA GLN A 681 -9.39 -32.79 10.18
C GLN A 681 -8.67 -32.59 8.85
N TYR A 682 -8.43 -33.68 8.13
CA TYR A 682 -7.90 -33.63 6.78
C TYR A 682 -9.05 -33.61 5.76
N ASP A 683 -9.24 -32.47 5.11
CA ASP A 683 -10.21 -32.35 4.03
C ASP A 683 -9.66 -33.06 2.79
N ARG A 684 -10.22 -34.23 2.47
CA ARG A 684 -9.82 -35.04 1.31
C ARG A 684 -10.16 -34.38 -0.02
N LYS A 685 -11.19 -33.51 -0.09
CA LYS A 685 -11.53 -32.79 -1.32
C LYS A 685 -10.55 -31.64 -1.56
N ALA A 686 -10.23 -30.88 -0.53
CA ALA A 686 -9.30 -29.74 -0.61
C ALA A 686 -7.82 -30.13 -0.43
N GLN A 687 -7.53 -31.40 -0.12
CA GLN A 687 -6.18 -31.95 0.14
C GLN A 687 -5.37 -31.14 1.16
N ARG A 688 -6.04 -30.60 2.20
CA ARG A 688 -5.43 -29.74 3.22
C ARG A 688 -5.99 -30.02 4.61
N ILE A 689 -5.21 -29.66 5.62
CA ILE A 689 -5.65 -29.67 7.01
C ILE A 689 -6.61 -28.49 7.24
N VAL A 690 -7.77 -28.76 7.83
CA VAL A 690 -8.80 -27.77 8.16
C VAL A 690 -9.13 -27.86 9.64
N LYS A 691 -9.17 -26.71 10.32
CA LYS A 691 -9.63 -26.59 11.71
C LYS A 691 -11.09 -26.17 11.71
N HIS A 692 -11.95 -27.02 12.27
CA HIS A 692 -13.37 -26.74 12.44
C HIS A 692 -13.59 -25.79 13.62
N GLN A 693 -14.13 -24.60 13.31
CA GLN A 693 -14.47 -23.56 14.28
C GLN A 693 -15.93 -23.62 14.74
N ALA A 694 -16.62 -24.74 14.52
CA ALA A 694 -18.01 -24.92 14.97
C ALA A 694 -18.14 -24.60 16.46
N ALA A 695 -19.12 -23.75 16.80
CA ALA A 695 -19.44 -23.44 18.18
C ALA A 695 -19.93 -24.71 18.88
N LEU A 696 -19.43 -24.96 20.09
CA LEU A 696 -19.86 -26.08 20.91
C LEU A 696 -20.23 -25.53 22.27
N GLU A 697 -21.49 -25.69 22.64
CA GLU A 697 -21.97 -25.30 23.96
C GLU A 697 -21.44 -26.28 25.02
N LEU A 698 -20.94 -25.72 26.13
CA LEU A 698 -20.38 -26.46 27.25
C LEU A 698 -21.31 -26.27 28.47
N PRO A 699 -22.24 -27.19 28.74
CA PRO A 699 -23.12 -27.06 29.89
C PRO A 699 -22.33 -27.22 31.19
N ASP A 700 -22.76 -26.53 32.25
CA ASP A 700 -22.12 -26.63 33.58
C ASP A 700 -22.15 -28.07 34.12
N THR A 701 -23.24 -28.79 33.86
CA THR A 701 -23.43 -30.18 34.25
C THR A 701 -23.78 -31.04 33.04
N LEU A 702 -23.03 -32.14 32.88
CA LEU A 702 -23.23 -33.15 31.86
C LEU A 702 -23.63 -34.47 32.55
N TYR A 703 -24.74 -35.06 32.13
CA TYR A 703 -25.20 -36.36 32.63
C TYR A 703 -24.78 -37.48 31.67
N LEU A 704 -24.09 -38.50 32.18
CA LEU A 704 -23.62 -39.64 31.38
C LEU A 704 -24.59 -40.84 31.38
N ASP A 705 -25.75 -40.71 32.02
CA ASP A 705 -26.78 -41.74 32.15
C ASP A 705 -27.13 -42.40 30.80
N ARG A 706 -27.27 -41.59 29.74
CA ARG A 706 -27.61 -42.04 28.37
C ARG A 706 -26.55 -42.90 27.68
N TYR A 707 -25.36 -43.00 28.26
CA TYR A 707 -24.24 -43.78 27.73
C TYR A 707 -23.92 -45.00 28.59
N MET A 708 -24.53 -45.14 29.77
CA MET A 708 -24.32 -46.29 30.65
C MET A 708 -25.03 -47.53 30.11
N ASP A 709 -24.38 -48.68 30.20
CA ASP A 709 -24.99 -49.93 29.77
C ASP A 709 -26.17 -50.30 30.68
N ALA A 710 -27.33 -50.61 30.08
CA ALA A 710 -28.54 -50.94 30.84
C ALA A 710 -28.33 -52.14 31.78
N SER A 711 -27.46 -53.10 31.42
CA SER A 711 -27.15 -54.26 32.27
C SER A 711 -26.41 -53.91 33.56
N CYS A 712 -25.82 -52.71 33.63
CA CYS A 712 -25.13 -52.21 34.82
C CYS A 712 -26.08 -51.47 35.77
N ALA A 713 -27.32 -51.20 35.35
CA ALA A 713 -28.31 -50.54 36.18
C ALA A 713 -28.91 -51.50 37.23
N PRO A 714 -29.45 -50.98 38.35
CA PRO A 714 -30.24 -51.77 39.27
C PRO A 714 -31.37 -52.52 38.55
N PRO A 715 -31.70 -53.77 38.92
CA PRO A 715 -32.69 -54.59 38.21
C PRO A 715 -34.05 -53.91 38.01
N GLU A 716 -34.47 -53.08 38.96
CA GLU A 716 -35.73 -52.32 38.94
C GLU A 716 -35.79 -51.26 37.83
N ARG A 717 -34.62 -50.83 37.33
CA ARG A 717 -34.49 -49.78 36.31
C ARG A 717 -34.09 -50.31 34.93
N PHE A 718 -33.74 -51.59 34.84
CA PHE A 718 -33.27 -52.21 33.60
C PHE A 718 -34.28 -52.00 32.46
N ASP A 719 -35.56 -52.35 32.66
CA ASP A 719 -36.59 -52.25 31.62
C ASP A 719 -36.82 -50.80 31.17
N ALA A 720 -36.80 -49.85 32.11
CA ALA A 720 -36.98 -48.43 31.82
C ALA A 720 -35.81 -47.86 31.00
N LEU A 721 -34.57 -48.11 31.43
CA LEU A 721 -33.37 -47.65 30.72
C LEU A 721 -33.21 -48.35 29.36
N HIS A 722 -33.56 -49.63 29.27
CA HIS A 722 -33.56 -50.35 28.02
C HIS A 722 -34.56 -49.74 27.02
N ALA A 723 -35.77 -49.39 27.48
CA ALA A 723 -36.76 -48.71 26.65
C ALA A 723 -36.30 -47.31 26.19
N LEU A 724 -35.61 -46.54 27.06
CA LEU A 724 -35.03 -45.24 26.69
C LEU A 724 -33.95 -45.39 25.62
N HIS A 725 -33.05 -46.38 25.74
CA HIS A 725 -32.03 -46.66 24.72
C HIS A 725 -32.64 -47.08 23.38
N GLU A 726 -33.64 -47.96 23.37
CA GLU A 726 -34.34 -48.36 22.13
C GLU A 726 -35.03 -47.17 21.48
N ARG A 727 -35.67 -46.29 22.26
CA ARG A 727 -36.30 -45.07 21.73
C ARG A 727 -35.27 -44.09 21.19
N THR A 728 -34.13 -43.94 21.87
CA THR A 728 -33.00 -43.12 21.41
C THR A 728 -32.49 -43.60 20.06
N LEU A 729 -32.30 -44.91 19.90
CA LEU A 729 -31.86 -45.51 18.66
C LEU A 729 -32.85 -45.28 17.51
N ALA A 730 -34.16 -45.42 17.78
CA ALA A 730 -35.21 -45.18 16.80
C ALA A 730 -35.20 -43.72 16.30
N LEU A 731 -35.18 -42.75 17.22
CA LEU A 731 -35.16 -41.32 16.90
C LEU A 731 -33.88 -40.93 16.13
N ARG A 732 -32.72 -41.46 16.53
CA ARG A 732 -31.45 -41.21 15.83
C ARG A 732 -31.46 -41.75 14.41
N ARG A 733 -31.99 -42.96 14.19
CA ARG A 733 -32.12 -43.56 12.85
C ARG A 733 -33.03 -42.73 11.95
N GLU A 734 -34.15 -42.26 12.48
CA GLU A 734 -35.08 -41.40 11.75
C GLU A 734 -34.45 -40.04 11.40
N ARG A 735 -33.78 -39.39 12.37
CA ARG A 735 -33.05 -38.13 12.14
C ARG A 735 -31.95 -38.29 11.08
N ALA A 736 -31.16 -39.35 11.16
CA ALA A 736 -30.11 -39.62 10.18
C ALA A 736 -30.66 -39.82 8.76
N ALA A 737 -31.80 -40.51 8.62
CA ALA A 737 -32.46 -40.70 7.32
C ALA A 737 -32.98 -39.38 6.73
N LEU A 738 -33.48 -38.45 7.57
CA LEU A 738 -33.90 -37.11 7.13
C LEU A 738 -32.70 -36.27 6.68
N LEU A 739 -31.61 -36.27 7.44
CA LEU A 739 -30.40 -35.50 7.10
C LEU A 739 -29.75 -35.99 5.81
N GLU A 740 -29.74 -37.31 5.56
CA GLU A 740 -29.28 -37.87 4.29
C GLU A 740 -30.14 -37.38 3.11
N GLN A 741 -31.46 -37.33 3.26
CA GLN A 741 -32.35 -36.77 2.23
C GLN A 741 -32.11 -35.27 1.99
N VAL A 742 -31.84 -34.50 3.06
CA VAL A 742 -31.45 -33.09 2.94
C VAL A 742 -30.15 -32.96 2.16
N HIS A 743 -29.13 -33.78 2.48
CA HIS A 743 -27.85 -33.78 1.79
C HIS A 743 -28.01 -34.09 0.29
N GLN A 744 -28.85 -35.06 -0.07
CA GLN A 744 -29.15 -35.39 -1.46
C GLN A 744 -29.86 -34.24 -2.19
N LEU A 745 -30.80 -33.54 -1.54
CA LEU A 745 -31.52 -32.41 -2.13
C LEU A 745 -30.67 -31.14 -2.27
N GLN A 746 -29.73 -30.91 -1.34
CA GLN A 746 -28.86 -29.73 -1.32
C GLN A 746 -27.48 -29.97 -1.94
N GLY A 747 -27.23 -31.18 -2.47
CA GLY A 747 -25.96 -31.59 -3.04
C GLY A 747 -25.64 -30.94 -4.38
N ASP A 748 -24.74 -31.58 -5.13
CA ASP A 748 -24.16 -31.05 -6.38
C ASP A 748 -25.23 -30.74 -7.45
N ASP A 749 -26.38 -31.43 -7.43
CA ASP A 749 -27.47 -31.24 -8.39
C ASP A 749 -28.16 -29.88 -8.23
N LEU A 750 -28.42 -29.42 -7.00
CA LEU A 750 -29.00 -28.11 -6.74
C LEU A 750 -28.02 -26.99 -7.13
N VAL A 751 -26.74 -27.16 -6.78
CA VAL A 751 -25.68 -26.20 -7.13
C VAL A 751 -25.48 -26.11 -8.64
N ALA A 752 -25.52 -27.26 -9.34
CA ALA A 752 -25.44 -27.31 -10.79
C ALA A 752 -26.66 -26.64 -11.45
N LEU A 753 -27.87 -26.95 -10.96
CA LEU A 753 -29.12 -26.34 -11.44
C LEU A 753 -29.09 -24.81 -11.28
N GLU A 754 -28.68 -24.29 -10.13
CA GLU A 754 -28.59 -22.85 -9.88
C GLU A 754 -27.51 -22.18 -10.74
N ARG A 755 -26.38 -22.86 -10.97
CA ARG A 755 -25.31 -22.36 -11.86
C ARG A 755 -25.79 -22.28 -13.30
N VAL A 756 -26.50 -23.29 -13.78
CA VAL A 756 -27.10 -23.32 -15.13
C VAL A 756 -28.15 -22.22 -15.25
N THR A 757 -29.07 -22.10 -14.28
CA THR A 757 -30.10 -21.05 -14.24
C THR A 757 -29.49 -19.65 -14.30
N ARG A 758 -28.43 -19.38 -13.50
CA ARG A 758 -27.74 -18.08 -13.51
C ARG A 758 -27.10 -17.77 -14.87
N ARG A 759 -26.48 -18.77 -15.53
CA ARG A 759 -25.89 -18.59 -16.86
C ARG A 759 -26.96 -18.33 -17.92
N LEU A 760 -28.06 -19.07 -17.87
CA LEU A 760 -29.18 -18.87 -18.79
C LEU A 760 -29.82 -17.49 -18.61
N ASN A 761 -29.98 -17.00 -17.37
CA ASN A 761 -30.46 -15.64 -17.10
C ASN A 761 -29.54 -14.57 -17.71
N VAL A 762 -28.21 -14.73 -17.61
CA VAL A 762 -27.24 -13.82 -18.26
C VAL A 762 -27.38 -13.86 -19.78
N TRP A 763 -27.56 -15.05 -20.36
CA TRP A 763 -27.74 -15.20 -21.80
C TRP A 763 -29.09 -14.67 -22.29
N GLN A 764 -30.15 -14.79 -21.50
CA GLN A 764 -31.45 -14.20 -21.81
C GLN A 764 -31.37 -12.68 -21.89
N HIS A 765 -30.73 -12.03 -20.92
CA HIS A 765 -30.52 -10.57 -20.95
C HIS A 765 -29.66 -10.15 -22.16
N ALA A 766 -28.64 -10.94 -22.51
CA ALA A 766 -27.81 -10.66 -23.69
C ALA A 766 -28.59 -10.85 -25.00
N ALA A 767 -29.36 -11.93 -25.13
CA ALA A 767 -30.19 -12.18 -26.31
C ALA A 767 -31.20 -11.04 -26.52
N GLU A 768 -31.90 -10.61 -25.46
CA GLU A 768 -32.81 -9.46 -25.45
C GLU A 768 -32.11 -8.16 -25.90
N GLN A 769 -30.88 -7.92 -25.42
CA GLN A 769 -30.09 -6.75 -25.80
C GLN A 769 -29.67 -6.76 -27.29
N TYR A 770 -29.29 -7.92 -27.83
CA TYR A 770 -28.77 -8.05 -29.20
C TYR A 770 -29.83 -8.44 -30.25
N HIS A 771 -31.09 -8.61 -29.85
CA HIS A 771 -32.21 -8.99 -30.74
C HIS A 771 -31.96 -10.31 -31.50
N ASP A 772 -31.28 -11.27 -30.86
CA ASP A 772 -30.94 -12.55 -31.47
C ASP A 772 -32.13 -13.51 -31.43
N THR A 773 -32.81 -13.70 -32.56
CA THR A 773 -34.07 -14.46 -32.64
C THR A 773 -33.89 -15.96 -32.42
N GLU A 774 -32.74 -16.54 -32.77
CA GLU A 774 -32.50 -17.98 -32.66
C GLU A 774 -32.30 -18.39 -31.19
N TRP A 775 -31.60 -17.55 -30.41
CA TRP A 775 -31.43 -17.76 -28.97
C TRP A 775 -32.72 -17.49 -28.18
N HIS A 776 -33.54 -16.53 -28.60
CA HIS A 776 -34.85 -16.28 -27.96
C HIS A 776 -35.79 -17.49 -28.11
N ASP A 777 -35.86 -18.10 -29.30
CA ASP A 777 -36.72 -19.27 -29.52
C ASP A 777 -36.25 -20.48 -28.68
N LEU A 778 -34.93 -20.69 -28.56
CA LEU A 778 -34.35 -21.74 -27.73
C LEU A 778 -34.57 -21.52 -26.22
N LEU A 779 -34.49 -20.28 -25.75
CA LEU A 779 -34.76 -19.91 -24.35
C LEU A 779 -36.27 -19.96 -24.00
N ASN A 780 -37.15 -19.76 -24.97
CA ASN A 780 -38.60 -19.88 -24.80
C ASN A 780 -39.06 -21.34 -24.65
N GLU A 781 -38.32 -22.31 -25.22
CA GLU A 781 -38.63 -23.75 -25.06
C GLU A 781 -38.23 -24.29 -23.68
N HIS A 782 -37.22 -23.68 -23.04
CA HIS A 782 -36.73 -24.03 -21.71
C HIS A 782 -36.49 -22.78 -20.86
N ALA A 783 -37.59 -22.14 -20.44
CA ALA A 783 -37.54 -20.87 -19.72
C ALA A 783 -36.71 -20.99 -18.42
N PRO A 784 -35.74 -20.09 -18.19
CA PRO A 784 -34.94 -20.09 -16.96
C PRO A 784 -35.79 -20.04 -15.67
N SER A 785 -36.98 -19.43 -15.76
CA SER A 785 -37.97 -19.37 -14.67
C SER A 785 -38.48 -20.75 -14.21
N GLU A 786 -38.53 -21.74 -15.11
CA GLU A 786 -38.93 -23.10 -14.74
C GLU A 786 -37.85 -23.79 -13.88
N LEU A 787 -36.59 -23.65 -14.27
CA LEU A 787 -35.45 -24.17 -13.51
C LEU A 787 -35.32 -23.46 -12.15
N GLU A 788 -35.58 -22.15 -12.11
CA GLU A 788 -35.64 -21.39 -10.87
C GLU A 788 -36.76 -21.92 -9.94
N SER A 789 -37.96 -22.17 -10.47
CA SER A 789 -39.07 -22.77 -9.71
C SER A 789 -38.72 -24.16 -9.14
N VAL A 790 -38.02 -24.99 -9.91
CA VAL A 790 -37.54 -26.31 -9.45
C VAL A 790 -36.54 -26.15 -8.30
N SER A 791 -35.57 -25.23 -8.44
CA SER A 791 -34.59 -24.96 -7.38
C SER A 791 -35.25 -24.47 -6.08
N LEU A 792 -36.26 -23.59 -6.18
CA LEU A 792 -37.04 -23.10 -5.04
C LEU A 792 -37.82 -24.22 -4.36
N THR A 793 -38.41 -25.11 -5.14
CA THR A 793 -39.13 -26.28 -4.61
C THR A 793 -38.20 -27.24 -3.88
N MET A 794 -37.01 -27.51 -4.44
CA MET A 794 -35.99 -28.34 -3.80
C MET A 794 -35.52 -27.73 -2.48
N ARG A 795 -35.26 -26.41 -2.44
CA ARG A 795 -34.91 -25.70 -1.20
C ARG A 795 -36.01 -25.76 -0.15
N ALA A 796 -37.25 -25.51 -0.55
CA ALA A 796 -38.39 -25.57 0.37
C ALA A 796 -38.56 -26.97 0.98
N LYS A 797 -38.38 -28.02 0.16
CA LYS A 797 -38.41 -29.41 0.64
C LYS A 797 -37.25 -29.71 1.59
N ALA A 798 -36.03 -29.30 1.26
CA ALA A 798 -34.87 -29.48 2.12
C ALA A 798 -35.08 -28.78 3.47
N GLN A 799 -35.57 -27.54 3.47
CA GLN A 799 -35.84 -26.78 4.68
C GLN A 799 -36.93 -27.43 5.56
N ALA A 800 -37.98 -27.98 4.95
CA ALA A 800 -39.01 -28.71 5.68
C ALA A 800 -38.44 -29.97 6.35
N LEU A 801 -37.57 -30.73 5.67
CA LEU A 801 -36.90 -31.90 6.23
C LEU A 801 -35.92 -31.53 7.35
N THR A 802 -35.17 -30.44 7.20
CA THR A 802 -34.31 -29.92 8.28
C THR A 802 -35.14 -29.56 9.52
N THR A 803 -36.31 -28.92 9.33
CA THR A 803 -37.20 -28.59 10.45
C THR A 803 -37.69 -29.84 11.18
N GLN A 804 -37.98 -30.92 10.45
CA GLN A 804 -38.34 -32.22 11.05
C GLN A 804 -37.17 -32.86 11.79
N ALA A 805 -35.96 -32.84 11.22
CA ALA A 805 -34.76 -33.36 11.87
C ALA A 805 -34.44 -32.60 13.18
N ASP A 806 -34.70 -31.29 13.21
CA ASP A 806 -34.52 -30.43 14.38
C ASP A 806 -35.54 -30.73 15.49
N ALA A 807 -36.79 -31.02 15.12
CA ALA A 807 -37.80 -31.48 16.06
C ALA A 807 -37.39 -32.80 16.71
N LEU A 808 -36.90 -33.78 15.93
CA LEU A 808 -36.42 -35.05 16.45
C LEU A 808 -35.20 -34.91 17.37
N HIS A 809 -34.30 -33.96 17.09
CA HIS A 809 -33.19 -33.64 17.98
C HIS A 809 -33.68 -33.06 19.31
N THR A 810 -34.69 -32.20 19.28
CA THR A 810 -35.32 -31.67 20.50
C THR A 810 -35.97 -32.79 21.31
N ASP A 811 -36.69 -33.70 20.64
CA ASP A 811 -37.29 -34.88 21.29
C ASP A 811 -36.21 -35.77 21.94
N LEU A 812 -35.06 -35.97 21.28
CA LEU A 812 -33.93 -36.72 21.83
C LEU A 812 -33.37 -36.09 23.12
N GLU A 813 -33.22 -34.76 23.17
CA GLU A 813 -32.73 -34.10 24.39
C GLU A 813 -33.77 -34.14 25.52
N THR A 814 -35.05 -34.01 25.21
CA THR A 814 -36.12 -34.12 26.22
C THR A 814 -36.27 -35.53 26.77
N LEU A 815 -36.00 -36.57 25.97
CA LEU A 815 -36.14 -37.98 26.35
C LEU A 815 -35.30 -38.36 27.59
N TRP A 816 -34.11 -37.76 27.72
CA TRP A 816 -33.17 -38.03 28.82
C TRP A 816 -33.17 -36.94 29.90
N SER A 817 -34.08 -35.97 29.82
CA SER A 817 -34.07 -34.81 30.72
C SER A 817 -34.34 -35.14 32.18
N GLU A 818 -35.05 -36.24 32.45
CA GLU A 818 -35.36 -36.71 33.82
C GLU A 818 -34.25 -37.60 34.41
N GLU A 819 -33.28 -38.04 33.59
CA GLU A 819 -32.22 -38.97 33.98
C GLU A 819 -30.98 -38.21 34.46
N THR A 820 -30.88 -38.01 35.78
CA THR A 820 -29.86 -37.15 36.40
C THR A 820 -28.97 -37.87 37.42
N HIS A 821 -28.74 -39.18 37.28
CA HIS A 821 -28.09 -39.98 38.33
C HIS A 821 -26.56 -39.94 38.26
N LEU A 822 -25.98 -39.65 37.09
CA LEU A 822 -24.53 -39.61 36.90
C LEU A 822 -24.05 -38.23 36.41
N PRO A 823 -24.07 -37.20 37.29
CA PRO A 823 -23.66 -35.83 36.95
C PRO A 823 -22.13 -35.68 36.92
N TYR A 824 -21.65 -34.99 35.88
CA TYR A 824 -20.29 -34.48 35.77
C TYR A 824 -20.32 -32.97 35.65
N ARG A 825 -19.48 -32.27 36.41
CA ARG A 825 -19.25 -30.85 36.18
C ARG A 825 -18.24 -30.70 35.05
N LEU A 826 -18.64 -30.03 33.97
CA LEU A 826 -17.74 -29.82 32.85
C LEU A 826 -16.75 -28.70 33.17
N ALA A 827 -15.48 -28.91 32.84
CA ALA A 827 -14.45 -27.90 32.96
C ALA A 827 -13.57 -27.95 31.70
N SER A 828 -13.38 -26.81 31.05
CA SER A 828 -12.49 -26.68 29.91
C SER A 828 -11.21 -25.94 30.35
N PRO A 829 -10.03 -26.57 30.24
CA PRO A 829 -8.76 -25.95 30.61
C PRO A 829 -8.35 -24.80 29.65
N HIS A 830 -9.06 -24.60 28.53
CA HIS A 830 -8.85 -23.50 27.58
C HIS A 830 -9.64 -22.23 27.89
N THR A 831 -10.35 -22.20 29.01
CA THR A 831 -11.20 -21.08 29.42
C THR A 831 -10.76 -20.64 30.81
N VAL A 832 -9.97 -19.57 30.87
CA VAL A 832 -9.89 -18.73 32.07
C VAL A 832 -11.23 -18.00 32.19
N THR A 833 -12.25 -18.73 32.62
CA THR A 833 -13.49 -18.14 33.13
C THR A 833 -13.61 -18.57 34.58
N THR A 834 -13.40 -17.59 35.44
CA THR A 834 -13.76 -17.53 36.86
C THR A 834 -14.85 -18.50 37.28
N PHE A 835 -14.51 -19.49 38.10
CA PHE A 835 -15.48 -20.15 38.97
C PHE A 835 -14.89 -20.40 40.36
N SER A 836 -15.41 -19.67 41.34
CA SER A 836 -15.32 -20.06 42.75
C SER A 836 -16.08 -21.37 42.94
N ILE A 837 -15.38 -22.45 43.28
CA ILE A 837 -16.01 -23.65 43.80
C ILE A 837 -15.97 -23.56 45.32
N SER A 838 -17.10 -23.14 45.91
CA SER A 838 -17.35 -23.27 47.35
C SER A 838 -17.44 -24.76 47.66
N ALA A 839 -16.49 -25.28 48.44
CA ALA A 839 -16.58 -26.62 49.00
C ALA A 839 -17.76 -26.67 49.98
N ILE A 840 -18.88 -27.30 49.59
CA ILE A 840 -19.92 -27.72 50.53
C ILE A 840 -19.58 -29.15 50.95
N SER A 841 -19.05 -29.26 52.16
CA SER A 841 -18.86 -30.53 52.88
C SER A 841 -20.22 -31.21 53.08
N PRO A 842 -20.34 -32.54 52.93
CA PRO A 842 -21.56 -33.25 53.30
C PRO A 842 -21.69 -33.21 54.82
N LYS A 843 -22.62 -32.39 55.32
CA LYS A 843 -23.12 -32.53 56.68
C LYS A 843 -23.86 -33.86 56.76
N THR A 844 -23.28 -34.79 57.50
CA THR A 844 -23.95 -35.95 58.04
C THR A 844 -25.17 -35.49 58.87
N CYS A 845 -26.34 -36.04 58.54
CA CYS A 845 -27.52 -35.97 59.39
C CYS A 845 -27.25 -36.68 60.73
N GLY A 846 -27.44 -35.93 61.80
CA GLY A 846 -27.99 -36.43 63.06
C GLY A 846 -29.40 -35.88 63.21
#